data_AF-A0A0Q0CK55-F1
#
_entry.id   AF-A0A0Q0CK55-F1
#
_cell.length_a   1.000
_cell.length_b   1.000
_cell.length_c   1.000
_cell.angle_alpha   90.00
_cell.angle_beta   90.00
_cell.angle_gamma   90.00
#
_symmetry.space_group_name_H-M   'P 1'
#
loop_
_entity.id
_entity.type
_entity.pdbx_description
1 polymer ?
#
loop_
_entity_poly.entity_id
_entity_poly.type
_entity_poly.pdbx_seq_one_letter_code
_entity_poly.pdbx_strand_id
1 'polypeptide(L)'
;MGRIGLSGFFSSVPPARDWFYSVRTFGASMLALYIALLMEMPRPYWAMATVYIVSSPFVGPTSSKALYRAAGTLAGAAASVLLVPMFVQTPLLLAIVVGLWTGTLLFLSLHLRTANSYALMLAGYTMPLISLPVVDNPQAVFDIAVSRTEEIFLGIICASVVGAMFWPRRLAPVFQATTEKWFVDAATYSQRFISRTCQAEEIGTLRNSMVGSFNSLEMMIGQLSHEGARKQTVRNANELRGRMIHLLPVIDALDDALWALERRTPELLASLKPMLQKACDWLESTADGPQHEPWQQLHRELEGLQPGSSQLDDRDQLLLSNTLFRLSEWIDLWQDCRTLQYAIKTDDQSPWRAVYRHWRLGRLTPFLDRGLMLYSVTSTVLAIIAASVLWILLGWKDGASAVALAAVSCSFFAAMDDPAPQIYRFFFWTLLSVVFASLYLFVVLPNLHDFPMLVLAFAVPFICVGTLTVQPRFFLGTLLTIVNTSSFISIQSAYDADFMNFLNSNLAGPAGLLFAFIWTLVFRPFGVDLAVKRLTRFSWRDIASLSEHSSLAEHRRMGVQMLDRLMQQLPRLTITAQDTGIALRELRVALNMLDLLAYTRRATPTAQVLLRQVIDEVSGYFKHCSKAGERLPAPRGLLMGMDRARRALTDQEMGDNPARLHLLHALSGLRLALLPGVEIVTVGGELTEQLPHNIDGAPL
;
A
#
# COMPACT_ATOMS: atom_id res chain seq x y z
N MET A 1 19.50 24.04 -19.56
CA MET A 1 18.51 24.97 -20.16
C MET A 1 18.38 24.62 -21.64
N GLY A 2 17.33 23.87 -22.00
CA GLY A 2 17.07 23.44 -23.37
C GLY A 2 15.58 23.56 -23.65
N ARG A 3 15.25 24.25 -24.74
CA ARG A 3 13.92 24.62 -25.28
C ARG A 3 12.74 23.78 -24.77
N ILE A 4 11.97 24.35 -23.83
CA ILE A 4 10.60 23.95 -23.56
C ILE A 4 9.74 24.64 -24.63
N GLY A 5 9.35 23.89 -25.66
CA GLY A 5 8.39 24.39 -26.66
C GLY A 5 7.06 24.77 -26.01
N LEU A 6 6.36 25.75 -26.59
CA LEU A 6 5.04 26.22 -26.12
C LEU A 6 3.99 25.11 -25.97
N SER A 7 4.18 23.94 -26.62
CA SER A 7 3.37 22.74 -26.43
C SER A 7 3.57 22.03 -25.09
N GLY A 8 4.74 22.18 -24.44
CA GLY A 8 5.03 21.67 -23.10
C GLY A 8 4.44 22.54 -21.98
N PHE A 9 4.10 23.80 -22.27
CA PHE A 9 3.49 24.69 -21.29
C PHE A 9 1.99 24.40 -21.13
N PHE A 10 1.26 24.16 -22.24
CA PHE A 10 -0.16 23.81 -22.18
C PHE A 10 -0.43 22.37 -21.70
N SER A 11 0.52 21.44 -21.83
CA SER A 11 0.44 20.12 -21.18
C SER A 11 0.73 20.15 -19.68
N SER A 12 1.23 21.29 -19.16
CA SER A 12 1.51 21.50 -17.73
C SER A 12 0.39 22.23 -16.97
N VAL A 13 -0.62 22.76 -17.67
CA VAL A 13 -1.75 23.44 -17.03
C VAL A 13 -2.70 22.40 -16.42
N PRO A 14 -3.08 22.52 -15.14
CA PRO A 14 -4.05 21.63 -14.53
C PRO A 14 -5.35 21.63 -15.35
N PRO A 15 -5.96 20.45 -15.60
CA PRO A 15 -7.21 20.37 -16.34
C PRO A 15 -8.30 21.20 -15.65
N ALA A 16 -9.26 21.74 -16.41
CA ALA A 16 -10.31 22.63 -15.89
C ALA A 16 -11.04 22.06 -14.65
N ARG A 17 -11.15 20.74 -14.58
CA ARG A 17 -11.72 19.99 -13.46
C ARG A 17 -11.02 20.22 -12.11
N ASP A 18 -9.73 20.55 -12.10
CA ASP A 18 -8.92 20.79 -10.90
C ASP A 18 -9.08 22.24 -10.43
N TRP A 19 -9.25 23.16 -11.38
CA TRP A 19 -9.65 24.56 -11.12
C TRP A 19 -11.02 24.63 -10.46
N PHE A 20 -12.02 23.91 -10.96
CA PHE A 20 -13.34 23.87 -10.32
C PHE A 20 -13.29 23.36 -8.88
N TYR A 21 -12.50 22.32 -8.60
CA TYR A 21 -12.28 21.83 -7.24
C TYR A 21 -11.65 22.91 -6.34
N SER A 22 -10.64 23.61 -6.86
CA SER A 22 -9.95 24.67 -6.11
C SER A 22 -10.85 25.86 -5.81
N VAL A 23 -11.60 26.35 -6.80
CA VAL A 23 -12.57 27.45 -6.62
C VAL A 23 -13.63 27.08 -5.59
N ARG A 24 -14.17 25.85 -5.66
CA ARG A 24 -15.14 25.36 -4.68
C ARG A 24 -14.55 25.32 -3.26
N THR A 25 -13.35 24.76 -3.12
CA THR A 25 -12.66 24.63 -1.83
C THR A 25 -12.32 26.01 -1.26
N PHE A 26 -11.89 26.95 -2.11
CA PHE A 26 -11.68 28.34 -1.75
C PHE A 26 -12.96 29.00 -1.26
N GLY A 27 -14.07 28.88 -2.00
CA GLY A 27 -15.37 29.40 -1.58
C GLY A 27 -15.84 28.84 -0.24
N ALA A 28 -15.69 27.54 -0.02
CA ALA A 28 -15.97 26.91 1.27
C ALA A 28 -15.08 27.44 2.40
N SER A 29 -13.80 27.69 2.12
CA SER A 29 -12.83 28.20 3.10
C SER A 29 -13.13 29.64 3.50
N MET A 30 -13.51 30.49 2.54
CA MET A 30 -13.89 31.88 2.79
C MET A 30 -15.23 31.95 3.52
N LEU A 31 -16.19 31.08 3.20
CA LEU A 31 -17.44 30.97 3.93
C LEU A 31 -17.21 30.58 5.40
N ALA A 32 -16.34 29.59 5.65
CA ALA A 32 -15.98 29.19 7.00
C ALA A 32 -15.29 30.33 7.77
N LEU A 33 -14.36 31.04 7.12
CA LEU A 33 -13.68 32.20 7.69
C LEU A 33 -14.68 33.32 8.02
N TYR A 34 -15.62 33.61 7.13
CA TYR A 34 -16.64 34.64 7.35
C TYR A 34 -17.51 34.32 8.56
N ILE A 35 -18.02 33.08 8.66
CA ILE A 35 -18.85 32.65 9.80
C ILE A 35 -18.04 32.68 11.09
N ALA A 36 -16.77 32.25 11.07
CA ALA A 36 -15.91 32.26 12.26
C ALA A 36 -15.65 33.69 12.76
N LEU A 37 -15.46 34.65 11.85
CA LEU A 37 -15.31 36.06 12.18
C LEU A 37 -16.62 36.66 12.73
N LEU A 38 -17.77 36.31 12.16
CA LEU A 38 -19.08 36.74 12.66
C LEU A 38 -19.39 36.21 14.06
N MET A 39 -18.91 35.01 14.38
CA MET A 39 -19.06 34.39 15.71
C MET A 39 -17.97 34.86 16.69
N GLU A 40 -17.10 35.79 16.29
CA GLU A 40 -15.98 36.29 17.10
C GLU A 40 -15.08 35.17 17.64
N MET A 41 -14.87 34.12 16.84
CA MET A 41 -14.03 32.99 17.24
C MET A 41 -12.57 33.44 17.47
N PRO A 42 -11.86 32.93 18.50
CA PRO A 42 -10.51 33.38 18.82
C PRO A 42 -9.49 33.17 17.69
N ARG A 43 -9.62 32.08 16.92
CA ARG A 43 -8.64 31.68 15.90
C ARG A 43 -9.35 31.19 14.61
N PRO A 44 -9.98 32.12 13.85
CA PRO A 44 -10.82 31.77 12.70
C PRO A 44 -10.05 31.10 11.55
N TYR A 45 -8.71 31.23 11.53
CA TYR A 45 -7.84 30.56 10.56
C TYR A 45 -7.91 29.01 10.65
N TRP A 46 -8.24 28.42 11.81
CA TRP A 46 -8.38 26.95 11.94
C TRP A 46 -9.60 26.42 11.19
N ALA A 47 -10.69 27.19 11.14
CA ALA A 47 -11.86 26.85 10.34
C ALA A 47 -11.50 26.83 8.84
N MET A 48 -10.82 27.88 8.37
CA MET A 48 -10.31 27.97 6.99
C MET A 48 -9.35 26.82 6.64
N ALA A 49 -8.34 26.57 7.48
CA ALA A 49 -7.36 25.50 7.26
C ALA A 49 -8.02 24.11 7.26
N THR A 50 -9.03 23.90 8.09
CA THR A 50 -9.78 22.63 8.15
C THR A 50 -10.48 22.31 6.85
N VAL A 51 -11.07 23.31 6.19
CA VAL A 51 -11.72 23.13 4.89
C VAL A 51 -10.74 22.54 3.88
N TYR A 52 -9.52 23.09 3.79
CA TYR A 52 -8.51 22.58 2.86
C TYR A 52 -8.01 21.17 3.21
N ILE A 53 -7.87 20.84 4.49
CA ILE A 53 -7.37 19.52 4.90
C ILE A 53 -8.39 18.40 4.65
N VAL A 54 -9.67 18.69 4.85
CA VAL A 54 -10.75 17.71 4.69
C VAL A 54 -11.20 17.61 3.23
N SER A 55 -11.23 18.72 2.50
CA SER A 55 -11.69 18.75 1.11
C SER A 55 -10.83 17.86 0.22
N SER A 56 -11.48 16.96 -0.51
CA SER A 56 -10.85 16.12 -1.53
C SER A 56 -11.64 16.21 -2.83
N PRO A 57 -11.05 15.87 -3.98
CA PRO A 57 -11.76 15.91 -5.27
C PRO A 57 -13.01 15.01 -5.33
N PHE A 58 -13.09 14.00 -4.46
CA PHE A 58 -14.17 13.03 -4.38
C PHE A 58 -14.94 13.15 -3.05
N VAL A 59 -16.23 12.83 -3.09
CA VAL A 59 -17.14 12.95 -1.93
C VAL A 59 -16.79 11.94 -0.84
N GLY A 60 -16.50 10.68 -1.17
CA GLY A 60 -16.17 9.64 -0.18
C GLY A 60 -14.98 10.01 0.71
N PRO A 61 -13.79 10.29 0.14
CA PRO A 61 -12.63 10.77 0.88
C PRO A 61 -12.86 12.05 1.68
N THR A 62 -13.71 12.97 1.20
CA THR A 62 -14.05 14.19 1.94
C THR A 62 -14.87 13.86 3.20
N SER A 63 -15.90 13.02 3.07
CA SER A 63 -16.76 12.58 4.16
C SER A 63 -15.98 11.78 5.22
N SER A 64 -15.16 10.82 4.81
CA SER A 64 -14.35 10.04 5.75
C SER A 64 -13.31 10.90 6.48
N LYS A 65 -12.59 11.77 5.78
CA LYS A 65 -11.65 12.73 6.40
C LYS A 65 -12.34 13.68 7.38
N ALA A 66 -13.56 14.14 7.06
CA ALA A 66 -14.36 14.98 7.95
C ALA A 66 -14.63 14.27 9.28
N LEU A 67 -15.18 13.05 9.20
CA LEU A 67 -15.50 12.23 10.36
C LEU A 67 -14.27 11.92 11.22
N TYR A 68 -13.18 11.50 10.57
CA TYR A 68 -11.93 11.18 11.27
C TYR A 68 -11.25 12.40 11.88
N ARG A 69 -11.35 13.57 11.24
CA ARG A 69 -10.84 14.82 11.80
C ARG A 69 -11.63 15.25 13.02
N ALA A 70 -12.96 15.16 12.98
CA ALA A 70 -13.80 15.43 14.14
C ALA A 70 -13.46 14.51 15.31
N ALA A 71 -13.43 13.18 15.07
CA ALA A 71 -13.11 12.19 16.10
C ALA A 71 -11.70 12.37 16.69
N GLY A 72 -10.69 12.59 15.83
CA GLY A 72 -9.31 12.78 16.28
C GLY A 72 -9.12 14.09 17.06
N THR A 73 -9.80 15.16 16.65
CA THR A 73 -9.72 16.46 17.34
C THR A 73 -10.33 16.36 18.73
N LEU A 74 -11.52 15.76 18.85
CA LEU A 74 -12.18 15.53 20.13
C LEU A 74 -11.31 14.70 21.08
N ALA A 75 -10.73 13.61 20.58
CA ALA A 75 -9.86 12.75 21.39
C ALA A 75 -8.58 13.49 21.86
N GLY A 76 -7.94 14.25 20.97
CA GLY A 76 -6.75 15.05 21.30
C GLY A 76 -7.04 16.21 22.25
N ALA A 77 -8.18 16.89 22.08
CA ALA A 77 -8.67 17.96 22.95
C ALA A 77 -8.99 17.44 24.34
N ALA A 78 -9.77 16.35 24.44
CA ALA A 78 -10.09 15.70 25.71
C ALA A 78 -8.81 15.25 26.46
N ALA A 79 -7.86 14.64 25.75
CA ALA A 79 -6.59 14.25 26.35
C ALA A 79 -5.78 15.46 26.85
N SER A 80 -5.80 16.59 26.13
CA SER A 80 -5.12 17.81 26.56
C SER A 80 -5.74 18.37 27.85
N VAL A 81 -7.06 18.47 27.90
CA VAL A 81 -7.80 18.95 29.08
C VAL A 81 -7.59 18.06 30.30
N LEU A 82 -7.46 16.74 30.11
CA LEU A 82 -7.24 15.80 31.21
C LEU A 82 -5.78 15.77 31.68
N LEU A 83 -4.82 15.74 30.75
CA LEU A 83 -3.42 15.49 31.07
C LEU A 83 -2.64 16.76 31.44
N VAL A 84 -2.94 17.91 30.82
CA VAL A 84 -2.17 19.13 31.09
C VAL A 84 -2.28 19.55 32.55
N PRO A 85 -3.47 19.68 33.17
CA PRO A 85 -3.57 20.11 34.58
C PRO A 85 -2.84 19.18 35.56
N MET A 86 -2.73 17.89 35.23
CA MET A 86 -2.08 16.88 36.08
C MET A 86 -0.54 16.96 36.04
N PHE A 87 0.05 17.32 34.90
CA PHE A 87 1.49 17.18 34.67
C PHE A 87 2.23 18.49 34.38
N VAL A 88 1.52 19.61 34.16
CA VAL A 88 2.12 20.89 33.75
C VAL A 88 3.14 21.46 34.74
N GLN A 89 3.02 21.15 36.03
CA GLN A 89 3.97 21.56 37.06
C GLN A 89 5.38 20.97 36.88
N THR A 90 5.48 19.89 36.10
CA THR A 90 6.73 19.17 35.83
C THR A 90 6.95 19.06 34.32
N PRO A 91 7.61 20.04 33.68
CA PRO A 91 7.72 20.13 32.22
C PRO A 91 8.30 18.87 31.56
N LEU A 92 9.30 18.24 32.21
CA LEU A 92 9.89 16.99 31.69
C LEU A 92 8.91 15.83 31.71
N LEU A 93 8.08 15.71 32.75
CA LEU A 93 7.06 14.67 32.85
C LEU A 93 5.95 14.90 31.83
N LEU A 94 5.54 16.16 31.62
CA LEU A 94 4.60 16.52 30.55
C LEU A 94 5.14 16.12 29.17
N ALA A 95 6.43 16.39 28.88
CA ALA A 95 7.06 15.99 27.62
C ALA A 95 7.05 14.46 27.40
N ILE A 96 7.31 13.68 28.46
CA ILE A 96 7.22 12.21 28.41
C ILE A 96 5.78 11.76 28.15
N VAL A 97 4.80 12.34 28.83
CA VAL A 97 3.38 12.02 28.67
C VAL A 97 2.90 12.34 27.25
N VAL A 98 3.25 13.52 26.72
CA VAL A 98 2.97 13.92 25.33
C VAL A 98 3.62 12.93 24.35
N GLY A 99 4.89 12.59 24.55
CA GLY A 99 5.61 11.62 23.74
C GLY A 99 4.93 10.25 23.74
N LEU A 100 4.59 9.70 24.91
CA LEU A 100 3.93 8.40 25.05
C LEU A 100 2.51 8.40 24.45
N TRP A 101 1.74 9.47 24.63
CA TRP A 101 0.42 9.62 24.00
C TRP A 101 0.53 9.60 22.47
N THR A 102 1.40 10.44 21.90
CA THR A 102 1.62 10.48 20.46
C THR A 102 2.16 9.14 19.94
N GLY A 103 3.09 8.51 20.66
CA GLY A 103 3.68 7.22 20.30
C GLY A 103 2.68 6.06 20.33
N THR A 104 1.85 5.96 21.36
CA THR A 104 0.83 4.89 21.47
C THR A 104 -0.23 5.00 20.38
N LEU A 105 -0.71 6.20 20.09
CA LEU A 105 -1.65 6.44 18.99
C LEU A 105 -1.01 6.23 17.62
N LEU A 106 0.27 6.59 17.45
CA LEU A 106 1.02 6.28 16.25
C LEU A 106 1.16 4.76 16.05
N PHE A 107 1.47 4.01 17.11
CA PHE A 107 1.55 2.55 17.05
C PHE A 107 0.22 1.93 16.60
N LEU A 108 -0.89 2.38 17.19
CA LEU A 108 -2.23 1.90 16.83
C LEU A 108 -2.60 2.31 15.40
N SER A 109 -2.22 3.51 14.97
CA SER A 109 -2.42 4.00 13.61
C SER A 109 -1.69 3.14 12.57
N LEU A 110 -0.42 2.80 12.81
CA LEU A 110 0.36 1.91 11.93
C LEU A 110 -0.20 0.48 11.90
N HIS A 111 -0.86 0.04 12.97
CA HIS A 111 -1.51 -1.27 13.05
C HIS A 111 -2.82 -1.35 12.24
N LEU A 112 -3.65 -0.29 12.28
CA LEU A 112 -4.92 -0.22 11.56
C LEU A 112 -4.72 0.37 10.16
N ARG A 113 -4.20 -0.40 9.20
CA ARG A 113 -3.98 0.04 7.79
C ARG A 113 -5.24 0.43 6.99
N THR A 114 -6.37 0.68 7.65
CA THR A 114 -7.61 1.16 7.04
C THR A 114 -7.69 2.68 7.12
N ALA A 115 -8.74 3.27 6.52
CA ALA A 115 -8.98 4.70 6.58
C ALA A 115 -9.09 5.26 8.03
N ASN A 116 -9.38 4.40 9.01
CA ASN A 116 -9.45 4.73 10.43
C ASN A 116 -8.09 5.13 11.05
N SER A 117 -6.96 4.69 10.47
CA SER A 117 -5.59 5.09 10.91
C SER A 117 -5.45 6.60 11.03
N TYR A 118 -6.10 7.34 10.14
CA TYR A 118 -6.03 8.79 10.07
C TYR A 118 -6.59 9.46 11.33
N ALA A 119 -7.70 8.95 11.89
CA ALA A 119 -8.28 9.50 13.12
C ALA A 119 -7.34 9.36 14.32
N LEU A 120 -6.68 8.20 14.45
CA LEU A 120 -5.72 7.92 15.52
C LEU A 120 -4.46 8.79 15.39
N MET A 121 -3.94 8.92 14.17
CA MET A 121 -2.81 9.80 13.89
C MET A 121 -3.15 11.25 14.24
N LEU A 122 -4.36 11.70 13.87
CA LEU A 122 -4.84 13.06 14.14
C LEU A 122 -4.98 13.33 15.64
N ALA A 123 -5.52 12.39 16.41
CA ALA A 123 -5.54 12.47 17.88
C ALA A 123 -4.13 12.54 18.48
N GLY A 124 -3.18 11.81 17.90
CA GLY A 124 -1.79 11.74 18.35
C GLY A 124 -1.04 13.07 18.26
N TYR A 125 -1.22 13.82 17.17
CA TYR A 125 -0.56 15.12 17.00
C TYR A 125 -1.40 16.32 17.48
N THR A 126 -2.72 16.18 17.59
CA THR A 126 -3.59 17.27 18.05
C THR A 126 -3.37 17.59 19.53
N MET A 127 -3.12 16.58 20.36
CA MET A 127 -2.83 16.78 21.78
C MET A 127 -1.57 17.66 22.00
N PRO A 128 -0.40 17.40 21.38
CA PRO A 128 0.74 18.32 21.43
C PRO A 128 0.42 19.74 20.94
N LEU A 129 -0.35 19.87 19.87
CA LEU A 129 -0.71 21.18 19.31
C LEU A 129 -1.63 22.00 20.22
N ILE A 130 -2.36 21.38 21.15
CA ILE A 130 -3.21 22.06 22.14
C ILE A 130 -2.45 22.26 23.46
N SER A 131 -1.69 21.25 23.90
CA SER A 131 -1.04 21.25 25.23
C SER A 131 0.19 22.14 25.31
N LEU A 132 1.09 22.10 24.32
CA LEU A 132 2.39 22.79 24.39
C LEU A 132 2.29 24.33 24.42
N PRO A 133 1.40 24.98 23.64
CA PRO A 133 1.27 26.44 23.70
C PRO A 133 0.68 26.99 25.00
N VAL A 134 0.17 26.11 25.88
CA VAL A 134 -0.61 26.49 27.07
C VAL A 134 0.15 26.18 28.36
N VAL A 135 1.40 25.74 28.25
CA VAL A 135 2.27 25.41 29.39
C VAL A 135 2.49 26.63 30.29
N ASP A 136 2.57 27.83 29.72
CA ASP A 136 2.75 29.08 30.48
C ASP A 136 1.44 29.63 31.08
N ASN A 137 0.28 29.18 30.58
CA ASN A 137 -1.03 29.57 31.13
C ASN A 137 -2.00 28.37 31.18
N PRO A 138 -1.81 27.44 32.12
CA PRO A 138 -2.53 26.16 32.13
C PRO A 138 -4.05 26.29 32.35
N GLN A 139 -4.51 27.43 32.86
CA GLN A 139 -5.95 27.67 33.07
C GLN A 139 -6.70 27.81 31.73
N ALA A 140 -6.03 28.25 30.67
CA ALA A 140 -6.62 28.46 29.35
C ALA A 140 -6.79 27.16 28.53
N VAL A 141 -6.36 25.99 29.03
CA VAL A 141 -6.37 24.73 28.25
C VAL A 141 -7.79 24.36 27.83
N PHE A 142 -8.77 24.53 28.73
CA PHE A 142 -10.16 24.21 28.44
C PHE A 142 -10.71 25.10 27.32
N ASP A 143 -10.55 26.42 27.44
CA ASP A 143 -11.06 27.39 26.46
C ASP A 143 -10.40 27.22 25.09
N ILE A 144 -9.09 26.92 25.07
CA ILE A 144 -8.34 26.65 23.84
C ILE A 144 -8.78 25.33 23.20
N ALA A 145 -9.06 24.30 23.99
CA ALA A 145 -9.55 23.03 23.50
C ALA A 145 -10.96 23.15 22.91
N VAL A 146 -11.85 23.90 23.57
CA VAL A 146 -13.22 24.16 23.11
C VAL A 146 -13.21 24.98 21.83
N SER A 147 -12.57 26.14 21.82
CA SER A 147 -12.49 27.02 20.64
C SER A 147 -11.94 26.29 19.42
N ARG A 148 -10.84 25.54 19.57
CA ARG A 148 -10.26 24.76 18.47
C ARG A 148 -11.20 23.68 17.95
N THR A 149 -11.95 23.05 18.85
CA THR A 149 -12.95 22.05 18.48
C THR A 149 -14.04 22.71 17.64
N GLU A 150 -14.63 23.81 18.12
CA GLU A 150 -15.68 24.58 17.42
C GLU A 150 -15.23 25.07 16.04
N GLU A 151 -14.03 25.66 15.95
CA GLU A 151 -13.44 26.14 14.70
C GLU A 151 -13.26 25.00 13.68
N ILE A 152 -12.78 23.84 14.12
CA ILE A 152 -12.61 22.65 13.27
C ILE A 152 -13.98 22.10 12.83
N PHE A 153 -14.97 22.03 13.73
CA PHE A 153 -16.32 21.59 13.37
C PHE A 153 -16.98 22.53 12.35
N LEU A 154 -16.84 23.84 12.53
CA LEU A 154 -17.34 24.84 11.58
C LEU A 154 -16.72 24.62 10.19
N GLY A 155 -15.40 24.48 10.12
CA GLY A 155 -14.71 24.17 8.86
C GLY A 155 -15.18 22.86 8.22
N ILE A 156 -15.42 21.81 9.01
CA ILE A 156 -15.98 20.52 8.54
C ILE A 156 -17.38 20.70 7.95
N ILE A 157 -18.25 21.44 8.63
CA ILE A 157 -19.62 21.68 8.18
C ILE A 157 -19.61 22.45 6.86
N CYS A 158 -18.86 23.56 6.77
CA CYS A 158 -18.74 24.34 5.54
C CYS A 158 -18.18 23.51 4.38
N ALA A 159 -17.10 22.73 4.61
CA ALA A 159 -16.50 21.87 3.59
C ALA A 159 -17.48 20.78 3.11
N SER A 160 -18.26 20.20 4.02
CA SER A 160 -19.23 19.14 3.71
C SER A 160 -20.44 19.67 2.95
N VAL A 161 -21.00 20.82 3.37
CA VAL A 161 -22.17 21.45 2.74
C VAL A 161 -21.83 21.94 1.33
N VAL A 162 -20.80 22.79 1.20
CA VAL A 162 -20.34 23.28 -0.12
C VAL A 162 -19.88 22.09 -0.96
N GLY A 163 -19.31 21.07 -0.31
CA GLY A 163 -18.81 19.89 -0.96
C GLY A 163 -19.88 18.95 -1.53
N ALA A 164 -21.05 18.91 -0.92
CA ALA A 164 -22.20 18.16 -1.41
C ALA A 164 -23.01 18.95 -2.45
N MET A 165 -23.12 20.28 -2.28
CA MET A 165 -23.96 21.13 -3.13
C MET A 165 -23.33 21.47 -4.48
N PHE A 166 -22.03 21.75 -4.54
CA PHE A 166 -21.38 22.26 -5.76
C PHE A 166 -20.53 21.18 -6.44
N TRP A 167 -21.00 20.60 -7.56
CA TRP A 167 -20.28 19.58 -8.35
C TRP A 167 -19.75 18.36 -7.56
N PRO A 168 -20.61 17.54 -6.93
CA PRO A 168 -20.18 16.32 -6.27
C PRO A 168 -19.61 15.31 -7.28
N ARG A 169 -18.38 14.85 -7.06
CA ARG A 169 -17.76 13.75 -7.84
C ARG A 169 -17.67 12.48 -7.02
N ARG A 170 -18.06 11.37 -7.65
CA ARG A 170 -18.00 10.03 -7.07
C ARG A 170 -16.69 9.34 -7.45
N LEU A 171 -16.18 8.51 -6.54
CA LEU A 171 -14.99 7.68 -6.73
C LEU A 171 -15.32 6.41 -7.54
N ALA A 172 -16.57 5.95 -7.55
CA ALA A 172 -16.98 4.72 -8.24
C ALA A 172 -16.53 4.62 -9.72
N PRO A 173 -16.63 5.66 -10.58
CA PRO A 173 -16.13 5.59 -11.95
C PRO A 173 -14.60 5.44 -12.05
N VAL A 174 -13.86 6.04 -11.11
CA VAL A 174 -12.40 5.92 -11.05
C VAL A 174 -11.98 4.53 -10.61
N PHE A 175 -12.71 3.96 -9.64
CA PHE A 175 -12.56 2.56 -9.25
C PHE A 175 -12.81 1.61 -10.43
N GLN A 176 -13.88 1.82 -11.20
CA GLN A 176 -14.19 1.03 -12.39
C GLN A 176 -13.08 1.15 -13.44
N ALA A 177 -12.65 2.37 -13.79
CA ALA A 177 -11.58 2.58 -14.76
C ALA A 177 -10.24 1.95 -14.33
N THR A 178 -9.90 2.02 -13.04
CA THR A 178 -8.68 1.40 -12.49
C THR A 178 -8.77 -0.13 -12.54
N THR A 179 -9.95 -0.68 -12.25
CA THR A 179 -10.23 -2.11 -12.36
C THR A 179 -10.13 -2.58 -13.82
N GLU A 180 -10.76 -1.86 -14.75
CA GLU A 180 -10.69 -2.14 -16.20
C GLU A 180 -9.26 -2.09 -16.71
N LYS A 181 -8.47 -1.07 -16.33
CA LYS A 181 -7.05 -1.00 -16.64
C LYS A 181 -6.29 -2.24 -16.15
N TRP A 182 -6.51 -2.66 -14.91
CA TRP A 182 -5.87 -3.86 -14.38
C TRP A 182 -6.23 -5.11 -15.19
N PHE A 183 -7.49 -5.27 -15.61
CA PHE A 183 -7.90 -6.40 -16.46
C PHE A 183 -7.27 -6.36 -17.85
N VAL A 184 -7.12 -5.19 -18.45
CA VAL A 184 -6.39 -5.03 -19.73
C VAL A 184 -4.93 -5.47 -19.55
N ASP A 185 -4.23 -4.92 -18.54
CA ASP A 185 -2.84 -5.27 -18.27
C ASP A 185 -2.69 -6.78 -17.97
N ALA A 186 -3.60 -7.36 -17.18
CA ALA A 186 -3.59 -8.78 -16.82
C ALA A 186 -3.92 -9.71 -18.02
N ALA A 187 -4.81 -9.29 -18.92
CA ALA A 187 -5.11 -10.02 -20.14
C ALA A 187 -3.88 -10.02 -21.06
N THR A 188 -3.27 -8.86 -21.30
CA THR A 188 -2.02 -8.77 -22.08
C THR A 188 -0.90 -9.58 -21.45
N TYR A 189 -0.71 -9.48 -20.13
CA TYR A 189 0.26 -10.29 -19.39
C TYR A 189 0.04 -11.79 -19.62
N SER A 190 -1.19 -12.27 -19.46
CA SER A 190 -1.56 -13.68 -19.69
C SER A 190 -1.31 -14.11 -21.14
N GLN A 191 -1.72 -13.29 -22.11
CA GLN A 191 -1.54 -13.57 -23.54
C GLN A 191 -0.06 -13.68 -23.91
N ARG A 192 0.81 -12.80 -23.41
CA ARG A 192 2.25 -12.86 -23.70
C ARG A 192 2.87 -14.19 -23.27
N PHE A 193 2.53 -14.69 -22.09
CA PHE A 193 3.02 -15.98 -21.59
C PHE A 193 2.43 -17.17 -22.33
N ILE A 194 1.12 -17.19 -22.57
CA ILE A 194 0.45 -18.31 -23.25
C ILE A 194 0.90 -18.39 -24.72
N SER A 195 1.00 -17.25 -25.40
CA SER A 195 1.45 -17.18 -26.81
C SER A 195 2.97 -17.32 -26.99
N ARG A 196 3.74 -17.39 -25.90
CA ARG A 196 5.21 -17.47 -25.91
C ARG A 196 5.88 -16.26 -26.58
N THR A 197 5.29 -15.07 -26.47
CA THR A 197 5.81 -13.81 -27.05
C THR A 197 6.41 -12.86 -25.98
N CYS A 198 7.01 -13.42 -24.94
CA CYS A 198 7.49 -12.68 -23.78
C CYS A 198 8.75 -11.86 -24.05
N GLN A 199 8.70 -10.56 -23.76
CA GLN A 199 9.88 -9.69 -23.61
C GLN A 199 10.05 -9.30 -22.14
N ALA A 200 11.24 -9.48 -21.58
CA ALA A 200 11.49 -9.32 -20.15
C ALA A 200 11.12 -7.91 -19.61
N GLU A 201 11.46 -6.87 -20.38
CA GLU A 201 11.16 -5.47 -20.01
C GLU A 201 9.64 -5.19 -20.04
N GLU A 202 8.94 -5.62 -21.08
CA GLU A 202 7.48 -5.49 -21.20
C GLU A 202 6.76 -6.20 -20.04
N ILE A 203 7.17 -7.42 -19.71
CA ILE A 203 6.61 -8.19 -18.58
C ILE A 203 6.84 -7.47 -17.25
N GLY A 204 8.03 -6.91 -17.02
CA GLY A 204 8.33 -6.12 -15.83
C GLY A 204 7.44 -4.88 -15.71
N THR A 205 7.24 -4.15 -16.81
CA THR A 205 6.37 -2.96 -16.82
C THR A 205 4.90 -3.29 -16.59
N LEU A 206 4.37 -4.33 -17.23
CA LEU A 206 3.00 -4.83 -17.03
C LEU A 206 2.77 -5.25 -15.58
N ARG A 207 3.68 -6.05 -15.03
CA ARG A 207 3.64 -6.48 -13.61
C ARG A 207 3.58 -5.28 -12.67
N ASN A 208 4.39 -4.26 -12.92
CA ASN A 208 4.39 -3.04 -12.12
C ASN A 208 3.09 -2.24 -12.24
N SER A 209 2.53 -2.14 -13.44
CA SER A 209 1.24 -1.48 -13.66
C SER A 209 0.10 -2.21 -12.94
N MET A 210 0.10 -3.55 -13.00
CA MET A 210 -0.86 -4.40 -12.29
C MET A 210 -0.77 -4.23 -10.77
N VAL A 211 0.44 -4.29 -10.20
CA VAL A 211 0.65 -4.11 -8.75
C VAL A 211 0.28 -2.70 -8.31
N GLY A 212 0.62 -1.67 -9.09
CA GLY A 212 0.24 -0.29 -8.82
C GLY A 212 -1.28 -0.10 -8.79
N SER A 213 -1.98 -0.65 -9.78
CA SER A 213 -3.44 -0.64 -9.85
C SER A 213 -4.06 -1.40 -8.66
N PHE A 214 -3.55 -2.60 -8.36
CA PHE A 214 -3.97 -3.41 -7.21
C PHE A 214 -3.86 -2.66 -5.88
N ASN A 215 -2.71 -2.04 -5.61
CA ASN A 215 -2.48 -1.27 -4.38
C ASN A 215 -3.39 -0.04 -4.30
N SER A 216 -3.67 0.61 -5.43
CA SER A 216 -4.58 1.76 -5.45
C SER A 216 -6.04 1.38 -5.12
N LEU A 217 -6.48 0.18 -5.52
CA LEU A 217 -7.85 -0.30 -5.27
C LEU A 217 -8.12 -0.51 -3.78
N GLU A 218 -7.13 -0.90 -2.97
CA GLU A 218 -7.27 -1.01 -1.51
C GLU A 218 -7.87 0.24 -0.88
N MET A 219 -7.24 1.38 -1.18
CA MET A 219 -7.63 2.67 -0.64
C MET A 219 -9.01 3.09 -1.16
N MET A 220 -9.32 2.79 -2.42
CA MET A 220 -10.63 3.10 -3.01
C MET A 220 -11.75 2.27 -2.40
N ILE A 221 -11.55 0.96 -2.20
CA ILE A 221 -12.55 0.05 -1.62
C ILE A 221 -12.97 0.52 -0.22
N GLY A 222 -12.03 0.98 0.60
CA GLY A 222 -12.33 1.54 1.91
C GLY A 222 -13.19 2.81 1.89
N GLN A 223 -13.24 3.52 0.76
CA GLN A 223 -14.00 4.75 0.59
C GLN A 223 -15.38 4.51 -0.05
N LEU A 224 -15.61 3.37 -0.71
CA LEU A 224 -16.88 3.06 -1.37
C LEU A 224 -18.08 3.09 -0.41
N SER A 225 -17.92 2.60 0.82
CA SER A 225 -18.99 2.64 1.84
C SER A 225 -19.39 4.07 2.22
N HIS A 226 -18.45 5.01 2.18
CA HIS A 226 -18.69 6.42 2.48
C HIS A 226 -19.41 7.17 1.34
N GLU A 227 -19.44 6.58 0.14
CA GLU A 227 -20.22 7.09 -1.01
C GLU A 227 -21.60 6.42 -1.16
N GLY A 228 -22.01 5.62 -0.18
CA GLY A 228 -23.30 4.93 -0.19
C GLY A 228 -23.32 3.61 -0.98
N ALA A 229 -22.15 3.03 -1.30
CA ALA A 229 -22.10 1.70 -1.90
C ALA A 229 -22.70 0.65 -0.95
N ARG A 230 -23.47 -0.29 -1.52
CA ARG A 230 -24.12 -1.36 -0.76
C ARG A 230 -23.08 -2.32 -0.18
N LYS A 231 -23.44 -2.97 0.94
CA LYS A 231 -22.55 -3.91 1.65
C LYS A 231 -22.06 -5.04 0.74
N GLN A 232 -22.92 -5.56 -0.14
CA GLN A 232 -22.56 -6.64 -1.06
C GLN A 232 -21.56 -6.16 -2.12
N THR A 233 -21.72 -4.97 -2.67
CA THR A 233 -20.78 -4.38 -3.64
C THR A 233 -19.39 -4.20 -3.03
N VAL A 234 -19.31 -3.73 -1.77
CA VAL A 234 -18.05 -3.63 -1.02
C VAL A 234 -17.45 -5.02 -0.76
N ARG A 235 -18.28 -6.03 -0.46
CA ARG A 235 -17.84 -7.41 -0.30
C ARG A 235 -17.28 -7.98 -1.60
N ASN A 236 -17.99 -7.81 -2.72
CA ASN A 236 -17.56 -8.25 -4.04
C ASN A 236 -16.23 -7.60 -4.44
N ALA A 237 -16.03 -6.31 -4.13
CA ALA A 237 -14.77 -5.62 -4.38
C ALA A 237 -13.59 -6.18 -3.54
N ASN A 238 -13.85 -6.54 -2.28
CA ASN A 238 -12.85 -7.20 -1.43
C ASN A 238 -12.51 -8.62 -1.92
N GLU A 239 -13.52 -9.39 -2.34
CA GLU A 239 -13.31 -10.72 -2.94
C GLU A 239 -12.55 -10.62 -4.26
N LEU A 240 -12.88 -9.64 -5.10
CA LEU A 240 -12.19 -9.40 -6.38
C LEU A 240 -10.71 -9.16 -6.13
N ARG A 241 -10.39 -8.22 -5.23
CA ARG A 241 -9.01 -7.97 -4.82
C ARG A 241 -8.35 -9.24 -4.26
N GLY A 242 -9.08 -10.02 -3.46
CA GLY A 242 -8.64 -11.32 -2.97
C GLY A 242 -8.25 -12.30 -4.08
N ARG A 243 -8.88 -12.26 -5.25
CA ARG A 243 -8.54 -13.12 -6.41
C ARG A 243 -7.44 -12.55 -7.28
N MET A 244 -7.43 -11.23 -7.48
CA MET A 244 -6.40 -10.52 -8.25
C MET A 244 -4.98 -10.82 -7.74
N ILE A 245 -4.78 -10.91 -6.43
CA ILE A 245 -3.46 -11.17 -5.83
C ILE A 245 -2.93 -12.58 -6.15
N HIS A 246 -3.81 -13.55 -6.39
CA HIS A 246 -3.45 -14.93 -6.74
C HIS A 246 -3.17 -15.10 -8.23
N LEU A 247 -3.69 -14.22 -9.09
CA LEU A 247 -3.56 -14.37 -10.54
C LEU A 247 -2.09 -14.30 -10.98
N LEU A 248 -1.32 -13.38 -10.40
CA LEU A 248 0.09 -13.18 -10.75
C LEU A 248 0.96 -14.43 -10.53
N PRO A 249 1.01 -15.05 -9.33
CA PRO A 249 1.79 -16.28 -9.14
C PRO A 249 1.25 -17.48 -9.93
N VAL A 250 -0.04 -17.52 -10.27
CA VAL A 250 -0.60 -18.61 -11.09
C VAL A 250 -0.16 -18.48 -12.55
N ILE A 251 -0.19 -17.27 -13.12
CA ILE A 251 0.31 -17.02 -14.49
C ILE A 251 1.81 -17.33 -14.57
N ASP A 252 2.61 -16.86 -13.61
CA ASP A 252 4.05 -17.16 -13.57
C ASP A 252 4.35 -18.66 -13.37
N ALA A 253 3.48 -19.40 -12.66
CA ALA A 253 3.60 -20.85 -12.54
C ALA A 253 3.27 -21.57 -13.84
N LEU A 254 2.26 -21.09 -14.57
CA LEU A 254 1.89 -21.60 -15.89
C LEU A 254 3.01 -21.34 -16.91
N ASP A 255 3.63 -20.15 -16.90
CA ASP A 255 4.75 -19.82 -17.78
C ASP A 255 5.94 -20.77 -17.58
N ASP A 256 6.40 -20.95 -16.34
CA ASP A 256 7.51 -21.87 -16.06
C ASP A 256 7.18 -23.32 -16.49
N ALA A 257 5.93 -23.74 -16.38
CA ALA A 257 5.48 -25.07 -16.80
C ALA A 257 5.44 -25.21 -18.33
N LEU A 258 4.94 -24.20 -19.04
CA LEU A 258 4.95 -24.13 -20.51
C LEU A 258 6.36 -24.09 -21.07
N TRP A 259 7.22 -23.27 -20.46
CA TRP A 259 8.63 -23.18 -20.81
C TRP A 259 9.34 -24.52 -20.61
N ALA A 260 9.02 -25.24 -19.52
CA ALA A 260 9.60 -26.55 -19.27
C ALA A 260 9.12 -27.60 -20.29
N LEU A 261 7.85 -27.56 -20.69
CA LEU A 261 7.31 -28.44 -21.74
C LEU A 261 7.99 -28.17 -23.09
N GLU A 262 8.15 -26.89 -23.45
CA GLU A 262 8.77 -26.46 -24.71
C GLU A 262 10.18 -27.05 -24.88
N ARG A 263 10.97 -27.08 -23.81
CA ARG A 263 12.34 -27.59 -23.85
C ARG A 263 12.48 -29.10 -23.73
N ARG A 264 11.55 -29.78 -23.04
CA ARG A 264 11.68 -31.22 -22.76
C ARG A 264 10.93 -32.08 -23.76
N THR A 265 9.69 -31.69 -24.07
CA THR A 265 8.76 -32.46 -24.88
C THR A 265 7.97 -31.53 -25.78
N PRO A 266 8.60 -31.01 -26.86
CA PRO A 266 7.95 -30.11 -27.80
C PRO A 266 6.71 -30.75 -28.45
N GLU A 267 6.65 -32.07 -28.55
CA GLU A 267 5.50 -32.83 -29.05
C GLU A 267 4.25 -32.65 -28.18
N LEU A 268 4.40 -32.72 -26.85
CA LEU A 268 3.29 -32.50 -25.91
C LEU A 268 2.86 -31.03 -25.87
N LEU A 269 3.79 -30.09 -26.10
CA LEU A 269 3.42 -28.69 -26.26
C LEU A 269 2.62 -28.48 -27.56
N ALA A 270 3.01 -29.14 -28.65
CA ALA A 270 2.31 -29.06 -29.93
C ALA A 270 0.87 -29.58 -29.82
N SER A 271 0.63 -30.66 -29.05
CA SER A 271 -0.73 -31.15 -28.79
C SER A 271 -1.55 -30.23 -27.90
N LEU A 272 -0.91 -29.47 -27.00
CA LEU A 272 -1.57 -28.49 -26.13
C LEU A 272 -1.86 -27.15 -26.85
N LYS A 273 -1.14 -26.82 -27.92
CA LYS A 273 -1.25 -25.53 -28.63
C LYS A 273 -2.69 -25.14 -29.03
N PRO A 274 -3.54 -26.04 -29.56
CA PRO A 274 -4.94 -25.71 -29.85
C PRO A 274 -5.72 -25.30 -28.60
N MET A 275 -5.45 -25.94 -27.47
CA MET A 275 -6.08 -25.65 -26.18
C MET A 275 -5.63 -24.28 -25.65
N LEU A 276 -4.34 -23.95 -25.78
CA LEU A 276 -3.82 -22.62 -25.42
C LEU A 276 -4.45 -21.52 -26.27
N GLN A 277 -4.65 -21.76 -27.57
CA GLN A 277 -5.32 -20.80 -28.44
C GLN A 277 -6.78 -20.60 -28.03
N LYS A 278 -7.55 -21.68 -27.79
CA LYS A 278 -8.93 -21.59 -27.28
C LYS A 278 -9.00 -20.83 -25.95
N ALA A 279 -8.02 -21.01 -25.07
CA ALA A 279 -7.92 -20.29 -23.81
C ALA A 279 -7.67 -18.78 -24.02
N CYS A 280 -6.84 -18.39 -24.99
CA CYS A 280 -6.65 -17.00 -25.40
C CYS A 280 -7.91 -16.40 -26.04
N ASP A 281 -8.60 -17.14 -26.93
CA ASP A 281 -9.83 -16.69 -27.58
C ASP A 281 -10.95 -16.49 -26.53
N TRP A 282 -11.04 -17.42 -25.57
CA TRP A 282 -11.95 -17.30 -24.43
C TRP A 282 -11.63 -16.07 -23.58
N LEU A 283 -10.35 -15.84 -23.26
CA LEU A 283 -9.91 -14.66 -22.51
C LEU A 283 -10.39 -13.36 -23.16
N GLU A 284 -10.24 -13.22 -24.47
CA GLU A 284 -10.71 -12.05 -25.24
C GLU A 284 -12.24 -11.92 -25.19
N SER A 285 -12.96 -13.03 -25.34
CA SER A 285 -14.43 -13.05 -25.29
C SER A 285 -15.03 -12.60 -23.94
N THR A 286 -14.22 -12.59 -22.87
CA THR A 286 -14.66 -12.14 -21.54
C THR A 286 -14.66 -10.61 -21.36
N ALA A 287 -14.25 -9.84 -22.39
CA ALA A 287 -14.21 -8.37 -22.37
C ALA A 287 -15.53 -7.74 -21.86
N ASP A 288 -16.66 -8.26 -22.34
CA ASP A 288 -17.99 -7.71 -22.07
C ASP A 288 -18.73 -8.37 -20.90
N GLY A 289 -18.17 -9.43 -20.30
CA GLY A 289 -18.79 -10.11 -19.16
C GLY A 289 -18.33 -11.56 -18.95
N PRO A 290 -18.84 -12.22 -17.89
CA PRO A 290 -18.48 -13.60 -17.57
C PRO A 290 -19.15 -14.59 -18.54
N GLN A 291 -18.34 -15.42 -19.19
CA GLN A 291 -18.77 -16.41 -20.19
C GLN A 291 -18.85 -17.81 -19.55
N HIS A 292 -19.97 -18.12 -18.90
CA HIS A 292 -20.13 -19.35 -18.11
C HIS A 292 -20.12 -20.64 -18.96
N GLU A 293 -20.85 -20.67 -20.07
CA GLU A 293 -20.92 -21.83 -20.95
C GLU A 293 -19.57 -22.12 -21.65
N PRO A 294 -18.91 -21.13 -22.29
CA PRO A 294 -17.56 -21.32 -22.82
C PRO A 294 -16.54 -21.76 -21.77
N TRP A 295 -16.62 -21.20 -20.56
CA TRP A 295 -15.77 -21.61 -19.43
C TRP A 295 -15.97 -23.10 -19.09
N GLN A 296 -17.22 -23.57 -18.96
CA GLN A 296 -17.53 -24.98 -18.68
C GLN A 296 -17.07 -25.92 -19.80
N GLN A 297 -17.15 -25.49 -21.06
CA GLN A 297 -16.64 -26.26 -22.18
C GLN A 297 -15.12 -26.37 -22.11
N LEU A 298 -14.42 -25.26 -21.88
CA LEU A 298 -12.97 -25.21 -21.75
C LEU A 298 -12.48 -26.12 -20.62
N HIS A 299 -13.17 -26.12 -19.48
CA HIS A 299 -12.86 -26.98 -18.33
C HIS A 299 -13.03 -28.48 -18.66
N ARG A 300 -14.14 -28.86 -19.31
CA ARG A 300 -14.36 -30.26 -19.76
C ARG A 300 -13.31 -30.73 -20.76
N GLU A 301 -12.89 -29.88 -21.67
CA GLU A 301 -11.82 -30.20 -22.63
C GLU A 301 -10.47 -30.39 -21.93
N LEU A 302 -10.16 -29.57 -20.91
CA LEU A 302 -8.95 -29.75 -20.09
C LEU A 302 -8.96 -31.05 -19.29
N GLU A 303 -10.09 -31.40 -18.69
CA GLU A 303 -10.26 -32.69 -17.99
C GLU A 303 -10.02 -33.87 -18.94
N GLY A 304 -10.49 -33.77 -20.20
CA GLY A 304 -10.26 -34.80 -21.22
C GLY A 304 -8.80 -34.93 -21.68
N LEU A 305 -7.97 -33.90 -21.50
CA LEU A 305 -6.54 -33.91 -21.81
C LEU A 305 -5.67 -34.39 -20.65
N GLN A 306 -6.24 -34.55 -19.45
CA GLN A 306 -5.46 -35.02 -18.29
C GLN A 306 -4.96 -36.46 -18.51
N PRO A 307 -3.66 -36.72 -18.31
CA PRO A 307 -3.14 -38.07 -18.41
C PRO A 307 -3.71 -38.95 -17.29
N GLY A 308 -3.86 -40.24 -17.58
CA GLY A 308 -4.38 -41.21 -16.62
C GLY A 308 -3.42 -41.44 -15.45
N SER A 309 -3.93 -41.98 -14.33
CA SER A 309 -3.17 -42.19 -13.10
C SER A 309 -1.88 -42.99 -13.25
N SER A 310 -1.80 -43.90 -14.21
CA SER A 310 -0.60 -44.71 -14.52
C SER A 310 0.42 -43.97 -15.39
N GLN A 311 -0.03 -43.00 -16.20
CA GLN A 311 0.85 -42.18 -17.05
C GLN A 311 1.59 -41.12 -16.24
N LEU A 312 1.04 -40.68 -15.10
CA LEU A 312 1.67 -39.70 -14.19
C LEU A 312 3.01 -40.15 -13.58
N ASP A 313 3.36 -41.43 -13.70
CA ASP A 313 4.65 -41.94 -13.25
C ASP A 313 5.79 -41.51 -14.18
N ASP A 314 5.46 -41.27 -15.45
CA ASP A 314 6.34 -40.63 -16.41
C ASP A 314 6.45 -39.12 -16.14
N ARG A 315 7.68 -38.60 -16.27
CA ARG A 315 8.00 -37.22 -15.93
C ARG A 315 7.37 -36.22 -16.90
N ASP A 316 7.29 -36.58 -18.17
CA ASP A 316 6.82 -35.68 -19.21
C ASP A 316 5.29 -35.57 -19.16
N GLN A 317 4.61 -36.70 -18.93
CA GLN A 317 3.17 -36.72 -18.65
C GLN A 317 2.83 -36.00 -17.33
N LEU A 318 3.64 -36.14 -16.28
CA LEU A 318 3.46 -35.37 -15.05
C LEU A 318 3.62 -33.86 -15.28
N LEU A 319 4.59 -33.46 -16.10
CA LEU A 319 4.79 -32.06 -16.46
C LEU A 319 3.60 -31.52 -17.24
N LEU A 320 3.07 -32.28 -18.21
CA LEU A 320 1.84 -31.94 -18.93
C LEU A 320 0.65 -31.80 -17.98
N SER A 321 0.45 -32.76 -17.07
CA SER A 321 -0.62 -32.69 -16.07
C SER A 321 -0.50 -31.46 -15.17
N ASN A 322 0.72 -31.11 -14.73
CA ASN A 322 0.95 -29.89 -13.96
C ASN A 322 0.65 -28.63 -14.79
N THR A 323 1.02 -28.58 -16.06
CA THR A 323 0.67 -27.44 -16.95
C THR A 323 -0.84 -27.31 -17.11
N LEU A 324 -1.55 -28.41 -17.38
CA LEU A 324 -3.01 -28.43 -17.47
C LEU A 324 -3.68 -27.99 -16.16
N PHE A 325 -3.12 -28.41 -15.02
CA PHE A 325 -3.57 -27.97 -13.70
C PHE A 325 -3.41 -26.47 -13.51
N ARG A 326 -2.25 -25.88 -13.82
CA ARG A 326 -2.03 -24.42 -13.73
C ARG A 326 -2.90 -23.64 -14.70
N LEU A 327 -3.14 -24.18 -15.88
CA LEU A 327 -4.04 -23.58 -16.88
C LEU A 327 -5.48 -23.56 -16.36
N SER A 328 -5.95 -24.64 -15.72
CA SER A 328 -7.25 -24.67 -15.04
C SER A 328 -7.34 -23.67 -13.88
N GLU A 329 -6.32 -23.60 -13.02
CA GLU A 329 -6.28 -22.61 -11.93
C GLU A 329 -6.41 -21.18 -12.46
N TRP A 330 -5.72 -20.86 -13.56
CA TRP A 330 -5.79 -19.56 -14.22
C TRP A 330 -7.18 -19.26 -14.80
N ILE A 331 -7.78 -20.20 -15.53
CA ILE A 331 -9.13 -20.08 -16.11
C ILE A 331 -10.16 -19.84 -15.01
N ASP A 332 -10.14 -20.64 -13.94
CA ASP A 332 -11.13 -20.55 -12.86
C ASP A 332 -10.97 -19.23 -12.07
N LEU A 333 -9.73 -18.80 -11.81
CA LEU A 333 -9.45 -17.51 -11.19
C LEU A 333 -9.90 -16.34 -12.07
N TRP A 334 -9.66 -16.41 -13.37
CA TRP A 334 -10.07 -15.37 -14.31
C TRP A 334 -11.60 -15.26 -14.38
N GLN A 335 -12.31 -16.39 -14.45
CA GLN A 335 -13.77 -16.44 -14.44
C GLN A 335 -14.35 -15.81 -13.16
N ASP A 336 -13.76 -16.13 -12.00
CA ASP A 336 -14.15 -15.53 -10.72
C ASP A 336 -13.92 -14.01 -10.69
N CYS A 337 -12.78 -13.54 -11.20
CA CYS A 337 -12.49 -12.10 -11.31
C CYS A 337 -13.49 -11.38 -12.22
N ARG A 338 -13.80 -11.95 -13.41
CA ARG A 338 -14.75 -11.37 -14.36
C ARG A 338 -16.18 -11.36 -13.83
N THR A 339 -16.59 -12.42 -13.15
CA THR A 339 -17.92 -12.49 -12.51
C THR A 339 -18.07 -11.41 -11.44
N LEU A 340 -17.05 -11.21 -10.60
CA LEU A 340 -17.05 -10.17 -9.58
C LEU A 340 -16.99 -8.76 -10.20
N GLN A 341 -16.19 -8.55 -11.25
CA GLN A 341 -16.14 -7.28 -11.97
C GLN A 341 -17.53 -6.91 -12.54
N TYR A 342 -18.18 -7.88 -13.18
CA TYR A 342 -19.52 -7.70 -13.74
C TYR A 342 -20.54 -7.39 -12.64
N ALA A 343 -20.54 -8.15 -11.54
CA ALA A 343 -21.43 -7.91 -10.40
C ALA A 343 -21.24 -6.51 -9.78
N ILE A 344 -20.01 -5.99 -9.72
CA ILE A 344 -19.75 -4.63 -9.25
C ILE A 344 -20.24 -3.59 -10.26
N LYS A 345 -20.06 -3.83 -11.57
CA LYS A 345 -20.50 -2.92 -12.64
C LYS A 345 -22.03 -2.81 -12.73
N THR A 346 -22.74 -3.91 -12.54
CA THR A 346 -24.21 -3.98 -12.59
C THR A 346 -24.90 -3.76 -11.24
N ASP A 347 -24.12 -3.56 -10.16
CA ASP A 347 -24.60 -3.52 -8.78
C ASP A 347 -25.45 -4.74 -8.38
N ASP A 348 -25.04 -5.93 -8.86
CA ASP A 348 -25.70 -7.18 -8.51
C ASP A 348 -25.52 -7.51 -7.02
N GLN A 349 -26.65 -7.71 -6.34
CA GLN A 349 -26.72 -8.03 -4.92
C GLN A 349 -26.82 -9.53 -4.66
N SER A 350 -26.87 -10.35 -5.71
CA SER A 350 -26.91 -11.80 -5.59
C SER A 350 -25.64 -12.33 -4.90
N PRO A 351 -25.76 -13.41 -4.10
CA PRO A 351 -24.59 -14.00 -3.47
C PRO A 351 -23.74 -14.69 -4.53
N TRP A 352 -22.56 -14.13 -4.79
CA TRP A 352 -21.56 -14.75 -5.65
C TRP A 352 -21.05 -16.07 -5.07
N ARG A 353 -20.85 -17.06 -5.94
CA ARG A 353 -20.25 -18.36 -5.61
C ARG A 353 -18.97 -18.54 -6.39
N ALA A 354 -17.89 -18.81 -5.66
CA ALA A 354 -16.59 -19.09 -6.23
C ALA A 354 -16.56 -20.40 -7.04
N VAL A 355 -16.01 -20.31 -8.25
CA VAL A 355 -15.60 -21.43 -9.10
C VAL A 355 -14.26 -21.97 -8.61
N TYR A 356 -13.23 -21.12 -8.53
CA TYR A 356 -11.94 -21.48 -7.99
C TYR A 356 -12.04 -21.62 -6.47
N ARG A 357 -11.95 -22.87 -6.00
CA ARG A 357 -12.08 -23.25 -4.59
C ARG A 357 -10.79 -23.89 -4.11
N HIS A 358 -9.77 -23.07 -3.91
CA HIS A 358 -8.52 -23.53 -3.33
C HIS A 358 -8.44 -23.19 -1.83
N TRP A 359 -7.90 -24.12 -1.04
CA TRP A 359 -7.83 -23.96 0.43
C TRP A 359 -6.98 -22.75 0.86
N ARG A 360 -6.06 -22.30 -0.01
CA ARG A 360 -5.20 -21.11 0.19
C ARG A 360 -5.96 -19.79 0.11
N LEU A 361 -7.13 -19.76 -0.53
CA LEU A 361 -7.96 -18.55 -0.59
C LEU A 361 -8.35 -18.17 0.83
N GLY A 362 -8.05 -16.97 1.27
CA GLY A 362 -8.44 -16.47 2.58
C GLY A 362 -8.75 -14.99 2.53
N ARG A 363 -9.38 -14.47 3.58
CA ARG A 363 -9.53 -13.03 3.73
C ARG A 363 -8.14 -12.41 3.81
N LEU A 364 -7.84 -11.48 2.92
CA LEU A 364 -6.58 -10.73 2.92
C LEU A 364 -6.33 -10.14 4.31
N THR A 365 -5.26 -10.60 4.97
CA THR A 365 -4.77 -10.02 6.22
C THR A 365 -3.48 -9.29 5.93
N PRO A 366 -3.36 -8.00 6.31
CA PRO A 366 -2.18 -7.23 6.00
C PRO A 366 -0.96 -7.78 6.74
N PHE A 367 0.17 -7.86 6.04
CA PHE A 367 1.47 -8.10 6.67
C PHE A 367 1.93 -6.82 7.38
N LEU A 368 2.19 -6.92 8.69
CA LEU A 368 2.63 -5.81 9.53
C LEU A 368 4.05 -6.05 10.03
N ASP A 369 4.99 -5.18 9.66
CA ASP A 369 6.34 -5.18 10.21
C ASP A 369 6.35 -4.55 11.60
N ARG A 370 6.10 -5.37 12.62
CA ARG A 370 6.05 -4.93 14.03
C ARG A 370 7.36 -4.35 14.51
N GLY A 371 8.50 -4.83 13.99
CA GLY A 371 9.82 -4.33 14.35
C GLY A 371 10.00 -2.89 13.89
N LEU A 372 9.70 -2.62 12.62
CA LEU A 372 9.73 -1.26 12.08
C LEU A 372 8.70 -0.34 12.76
N MET A 373 7.49 -0.83 13.03
CA MET A 373 6.47 -0.04 13.74
C MET A 373 6.95 0.39 15.13
N LEU A 374 7.50 -0.54 15.93
CA LEU A 374 7.99 -0.23 17.27
C LEU A 374 9.16 0.75 17.22
N TYR A 375 10.13 0.49 16.33
CA TYR A 375 11.26 1.39 16.09
C TYR A 375 10.79 2.81 15.73
N SER A 376 9.80 2.87 14.85
CA SER A 376 9.25 4.12 14.34
C SER A 376 8.62 4.95 15.46
N VAL A 377 7.86 4.28 16.33
CA VAL A 377 7.20 4.86 17.50
C VAL A 377 8.23 5.30 18.53
N THR A 378 9.19 4.46 18.89
CA THR A 378 10.25 4.81 19.84
C THR A 378 11.06 6.01 19.35
N SER A 379 11.43 6.05 18.07
CA SER A 379 12.11 7.21 17.47
C SER A 379 11.27 8.49 17.59
N THR A 380 9.96 8.45 17.33
CA THR A 380 9.09 9.63 17.44
C THR A 380 8.94 10.09 18.89
N VAL A 381 8.77 9.16 19.84
CA VAL A 381 8.70 9.49 21.28
C VAL A 381 9.99 10.18 21.74
N LEU A 382 11.15 9.62 21.37
CA LEU A 382 12.46 10.20 21.70
C LEU A 382 12.67 11.55 21.02
N ALA A 383 12.21 11.74 19.78
CA ALA A 383 12.29 13.03 19.10
C ALA A 383 11.50 14.12 19.84
N ILE A 384 10.28 13.81 20.30
CA ILE A 384 9.43 14.73 21.05
C ILE A 384 10.09 15.11 22.38
N ILE A 385 10.62 14.12 23.10
CA ILE A 385 11.31 14.37 24.38
C ILE A 385 12.57 15.21 24.15
N ALA A 386 13.40 14.87 23.16
CA ALA A 386 14.62 15.61 22.85
C ALA A 386 14.32 17.06 22.40
N ALA A 387 13.31 17.27 21.55
CA ALA A 387 12.86 18.60 21.14
C ALA A 387 12.36 19.41 22.34
N SER A 388 11.60 18.79 23.24
CA SER A 388 11.09 19.44 24.45
C SER A 388 12.22 19.81 25.42
N VAL A 389 13.19 18.93 25.63
CA VAL A 389 14.37 19.21 26.47
C VAL A 389 15.18 20.35 25.87
N LEU A 390 15.42 20.35 24.55
CA LEU A 390 16.11 21.42 23.86
C LEU A 390 15.36 22.76 24.01
N TRP A 391 14.03 22.76 23.89
CA TRP A 391 13.21 23.94 24.11
C TRP A 391 13.36 24.50 25.54
N ILE A 392 13.29 23.63 26.55
CA ILE A 392 13.47 24.01 27.96
C ILE A 392 14.87 24.59 28.20
N LEU A 393 15.91 23.95 27.67
CA LEU A 393 17.31 24.39 27.86
C LEU A 393 17.61 25.72 27.17
N LEU A 394 16.99 26.00 26.02
CA LEU A 394 17.15 27.26 25.31
C LEU A 394 16.38 28.41 25.96
N GLY A 395 15.41 28.13 26.85
CA GLY A 395 14.53 29.15 27.42
C GLY A 395 13.74 29.91 26.35
N TRP A 396 13.45 29.27 25.21
CA TRP A 396 12.90 29.94 24.04
C TRP A 396 11.41 30.18 24.19
N LYS A 397 10.99 31.43 24.43
CA LYS A 397 9.58 31.79 24.71
C LYS A 397 8.55 31.16 23.75
N ASP A 398 8.76 31.24 22.43
CA ASP A 398 7.80 30.76 21.42
C ASP A 398 8.15 29.37 20.84
N GLY A 399 9.00 28.59 21.52
CA GLY A 399 9.47 27.29 21.04
C GLY A 399 8.43 26.16 21.05
N ALA A 400 7.23 26.38 21.61
CA ALA A 400 6.15 25.39 21.64
C ALA A 400 5.77 24.88 20.25
N SER A 401 5.72 25.79 19.25
CA SER A 401 5.38 25.45 17.87
C SER A 401 6.46 24.59 17.20
N ALA A 402 7.73 24.74 17.59
CA ALA A 402 8.84 23.92 17.12
C ALA A 402 8.65 22.46 17.55
N VAL A 403 8.39 22.22 18.83
CA VAL A 403 8.14 20.87 19.36
C VAL A 403 6.89 20.26 18.74
N ALA A 404 5.81 21.05 18.60
CA ALA A 404 4.57 20.56 18.01
C ALA A 404 4.75 20.16 16.54
N LEU A 405 5.44 20.96 15.72
CA LEU A 405 5.70 20.62 14.31
C LEU A 405 6.72 19.47 14.15
N ALA A 406 7.68 19.33 15.08
CA ALA A 406 8.51 18.13 15.15
C ALA A 406 7.66 16.87 15.42
N ALA A 407 6.74 16.93 16.39
CA ALA A 407 5.82 15.82 16.69
C ALA A 407 4.92 15.46 15.49
N VAL A 408 4.36 16.47 14.83
CA VAL A 408 3.53 16.30 13.62
C VAL A 408 4.32 15.63 12.50
N SER A 409 5.50 16.16 12.16
CA SER A 409 6.32 15.63 11.06
C SER A 409 6.80 14.21 11.31
N CYS A 410 7.34 13.91 12.50
CA CYS A 410 7.78 12.57 12.86
C CYS A 410 6.63 11.55 12.86
N SER A 411 5.42 11.96 13.24
CA SER A 411 4.25 11.07 13.25
C SER A 411 3.67 10.85 11.86
N PHE A 412 3.52 11.92 11.07
CA PHE A 412 2.87 11.88 9.75
C PHE A 412 3.67 11.07 8.72
N PHE A 413 5.00 11.14 8.78
CA PHE A 413 5.89 10.42 7.87
C PHE A 413 6.42 9.10 8.43
N ALA A 414 6.00 8.69 9.63
CA ALA A 414 6.51 7.50 10.31
C ALA A 414 6.34 6.20 9.50
N ALA A 415 5.29 6.12 8.67
CA ALA A 415 4.95 4.96 7.85
C ALA A 415 5.74 4.87 6.53
N MET A 416 6.47 5.92 6.15
CA MET A 416 7.24 5.96 4.90
C MET A 416 8.57 5.22 5.05
N ASP A 417 9.02 4.57 3.98
CA ASP A 417 10.31 3.88 3.97
C ASP A 417 11.48 4.87 4.06
N ASP A 418 11.42 5.98 3.32
CA ASP A 418 12.37 7.10 3.40
C ASP A 418 11.65 8.42 3.73
N PRO A 419 11.52 8.76 5.03
CA PRO A 419 10.81 9.97 5.46
C PRO A 419 11.60 11.27 5.28
N ALA A 420 12.93 11.23 5.18
CA ALA A 420 13.76 12.43 5.22
C ALA A 420 13.50 13.41 4.06
N PRO A 421 13.38 12.97 2.78
CA PRO A 421 13.05 13.87 1.68
C PRO A 421 11.71 14.58 1.85
N GLN A 422 10.72 13.91 2.46
CA GLN A 422 9.39 14.48 2.65
C GLN A 422 9.35 15.47 3.81
N ILE A 423 10.08 15.20 4.90
CA ILE A 423 10.25 16.16 6.00
C ILE A 423 11.01 17.40 5.50
N TYR A 424 12.04 17.23 4.65
CA TYR A 424 12.75 18.37 4.05
C TYR A 424 11.83 19.21 3.15
N ARG A 425 10.99 18.57 2.32
CA ARG A 425 9.97 19.28 1.54
C ARG A 425 9.01 20.03 2.44
N PHE A 426 8.57 19.41 3.54
CA PHE A 426 7.72 20.08 4.53
C PHE A 426 8.43 21.32 5.11
N PHE A 427 9.68 21.19 5.53
CA PHE A 427 10.51 22.31 5.98
C PHE A 427 10.56 23.43 4.93
N PHE A 428 10.91 23.12 3.69
CA PHE A 428 11.03 24.10 2.61
C PHE A 428 9.73 24.85 2.33
N TRP A 429 8.60 24.13 2.20
CA TRP A 429 7.30 24.76 1.95
C TRP A 429 6.82 25.57 3.15
N THR A 430 7.12 25.14 4.38
CA THR A 430 6.79 25.91 5.59
C THR A 430 7.61 27.19 5.69
N LEU A 431 8.90 27.14 5.35
CA LEU A 431 9.75 28.33 5.28
C LEU A 431 9.22 29.32 4.23
N LEU A 432 8.81 28.82 3.07
CA LEU A 432 8.19 29.64 2.04
C LEU A 432 6.85 30.24 2.50
N SER A 433 6.05 29.48 3.27
CA SER A 433 4.83 30.01 3.92
C SER A 433 5.10 31.17 4.86
N VAL A 434 6.20 31.16 5.62
CA VAL A 434 6.59 32.30 6.47
C VAL A 434 6.84 33.56 5.62
N VAL A 435 7.51 33.40 4.48
CA VAL A 435 7.75 34.51 3.54
C VAL A 435 6.42 35.04 2.99
N PHE A 436 5.54 34.16 2.50
CA PHE A 436 4.24 34.59 1.99
C PHE A 436 3.36 35.23 3.08
N ALA A 437 3.34 34.66 4.28
CA ALA A 437 2.60 35.23 5.41
C ALA A 437 3.14 36.61 5.78
N SER A 438 4.46 36.83 5.75
CA SER A 438 5.05 38.16 5.99
C SER A 438 4.63 39.18 4.94
N LEU A 439 4.61 38.81 3.66
CA LEU A 439 4.15 39.70 2.60
C LEU A 439 2.66 40.02 2.77
N TYR A 440 1.84 39.02 3.09
CA TYR A 440 0.42 39.24 3.31
C TYR A 440 0.12 40.09 4.54
N LEU A 441 0.81 39.84 5.65
CA LEU A 441 0.57 40.53 6.92
C LEU A 441 1.08 41.97 6.91
N PHE A 442 2.26 42.24 6.33
CA PHE A 442 2.86 43.58 6.37
C PHE A 442 2.59 44.44 5.13
N VAL A 443 2.26 43.84 3.97
CA VAL A 443 2.05 44.60 2.72
C VAL A 443 0.58 44.61 2.31
N VAL A 444 -0.11 43.48 2.40
CA VAL A 444 -1.48 43.36 1.87
C VAL A 444 -2.50 43.79 2.91
N LEU A 445 -2.51 43.15 4.08
CA LEU A 445 -3.49 43.35 5.16
C LEU A 445 -3.66 44.82 5.60
N PRO A 446 -2.61 45.65 5.73
CA PRO A 446 -2.77 47.06 6.11
C PRO A 446 -3.58 47.88 5.10
N ASN A 447 -3.68 47.42 3.86
CA ASN A 447 -4.44 48.07 2.80
C ASN A 447 -5.87 47.51 2.65
N LEU A 448 -6.22 46.45 3.38
CA LEU A 448 -7.52 45.79 3.31
C LEU A 448 -8.45 46.32 4.41
N HIS A 449 -9.60 46.87 4.01
CA HIS A 449 -10.54 47.50 4.94
C HIS A 449 -11.85 46.71 5.11
N ASP A 450 -12.22 45.90 4.12
CA ASP A 450 -13.45 45.10 4.15
C ASP A 450 -13.20 43.63 3.82
N PHE A 451 -14.09 42.76 4.32
CA PHE A 451 -14.03 41.31 4.05
C PHE A 451 -14.03 40.94 2.55
N PRO A 452 -14.84 41.56 1.66
CA PRO A 452 -14.76 41.27 0.23
C PRO A 452 -13.37 41.56 -0.38
N MET A 453 -12.66 42.56 0.13
CA MET A 453 -11.31 42.88 -0.33
C MET A 453 -10.30 41.79 0.10
N LEU A 454 -10.47 41.24 1.31
CA LEU A 454 -9.71 40.07 1.78
C LEU A 454 -9.95 38.84 0.89
N VAL A 455 -11.21 38.57 0.53
CA VAL A 455 -11.57 37.47 -0.37
C VAL A 455 -10.88 37.63 -1.74
N LEU A 456 -10.90 38.84 -2.31
CA LEU A 456 -10.22 39.11 -3.58
C LEU A 456 -8.69 38.95 -3.47
N ALA A 457 -8.08 39.41 -2.38
CA ALA A 457 -6.65 39.29 -2.14
C ALA A 457 -6.17 37.84 -1.98
N PHE A 458 -7.03 36.97 -1.43
CA PHE A 458 -6.74 35.53 -1.27
C PHE A 458 -7.14 34.69 -2.48
N ALA A 459 -8.07 35.15 -3.33
CA ALA A 459 -8.59 34.36 -4.44
C ALA A 459 -7.49 33.83 -5.37
N VAL A 460 -6.64 34.72 -5.89
CA VAL A 460 -5.61 34.34 -6.87
C VAL A 460 -4.62 33.30 -6.31
N PRO A 461 -3.90 33.53 -5.19
CA PRO A 461 -2.93 32.56 -4.70
C PRO A 461 -3.57 31.26 -4.20
N PHE A 462 -4.68 31.32 -3.45
CA PHE A 462 -5.27 30.13 -2.85
C PHE A 462 -5.97 29.27 -3.90
N ILE A 463 -6.53 29.86 -4.97
CA ILE A 463 -7.05 29.07 -6.09
C ILE A 463 -5.90 28.43 -6.86
N CYS A 464 -4.84 29.18 -7.19
CA CYS A 464 -3.69 28.63 -7.91
C CYS A 464 -3.03 27.49 -7.12
N VAL A 465 -2.69 27.71 -5.85
CA VAL A 465 -2.07 26.68 -5.01
C VAL A 465 -3.05 25.52 -4.75
N GLY A 466 -4.33 25.82 -4.60
CA GLY A 466 -5.38 24.81 -4.43
C GLY A 466 -5.51 23.88 -5.64
N THR A 467 -5.32 24.35 -6.88
CA THR A 467 -5.33 23.46 -8.07
C THR A 467 -4.19 22.46 -8.03
N LEU A 468 -3.03 22.87 -7.53
CA LEU A 468 -1.85 22.01 -7.44
C LEU A 468 -2.02 20.92 -6.37
N THR A 469 -2.97 21.06 -5.43
CA THR A 469 -3.27 20.00 -4.45
C THR A 469 -3.86 18.75 -5.11
N VAL A 470 -4.48 18.85 -6.29
CA VAL A 470 -5.03 17.68 -6.99
C VAL A 470 -3.92 16.81 -7.59
N GLN A 471 -2.73 17.37 -7.81
CA GLN A 471 -1.61 16.67 -8.42
C GLN A 471 -0.82 15.89 -7.35
N PRO A 472 -0.67 14.56 -7.47
CA PRO A 472 0.06 13.74 -6.49
C PRO A 472 1.49 14.20 -6.22
N ARG A 473 2.15 14.79 -7.24
CA ARG A 473 3.51 15.34 -7.15
C ARG A 473 3.64 16.52 -6.18
N PHE A 474 2.60 17.36 -6.10
CA PHE A 474 2.64 18.60 -5.33
C PHE A 474 1.73 18.58 -4.10
N PHE A 475 0.80 17.64 -4.01
CA PHE A 475 -0.25 17.55 -2.98
C PHE A 475 0.21 17.90 -1.56
N LEU A 476 1.22 17.20 -1.06
CA LEU A 476 1.71 17.41 0.31
C LEU A 476 2.28 18.83 0.49
N GLY A 477 3.13 19.27 -0.43
CA GLY A 477 3.76 20.59 -0.34
C GLY A 477 2.76 21.74 -0.42
N THR A 478 1.79 21.66 -1.33
CA THR A 478 0.80 22.72 -1.56
C THR A 478 -0.29 22.75 -0.50
N LEU A 479 -0.73 21.58 -0.01
CA LEU A 479 -1.64 21.52 1.15
C LEU A 479 -1.00 22.15 2.39
N LEU A 480 0.25 21.79 2.68
CA LEU A 480 0.97 22.34 3.82
C LEU A 480 1.26 23.83 3.65
N THR A 481 1.56 24.29 2.43
CA THR A 481 1.73 25.72 2.16
C THR A 481 0.43 26.49 2.45
N ILE A 482 -0.71 26.01 1.97
CA ILE A 482 -2.02 26.64 2.23
C ILE A 482 -2.32 26.70 3.73
N VAL A 483 -2.15 25.57 4.42
CA VAL A 483 -2.46 25.44 5.85
C VAL A 483 -1.54 26.29 6.71
N ASN A 484 -0.23 26.25 6.46
CA ASN A 484 0.74 27.01 7.24
C ASN A 484 0.67 28.50 6.93
N THR A 485 0.53 28.90 5.66
CA THR A 485 0.35 30.32 5.32
C THR A 485 -0.93 30.87 5.96
N SER A 486 -2.04 30.13 5.92
CA SER A 486 -3.27 30.53 6.63
C SER A 486 -3.08 30.65 8.15
N SER A 487 -2.32 29.73 8.75
CA SER A 487 -2.04 29.75 10.19
C SER A 487 -1.08 30.89 10.59
N PHE A 488 -0.07 31.18 9.77
CA PHE A 488 0.95 32.19 10.03
C PHE A 488 0.47 33.62 9.77
N ILE A 489 -0.48 33.82 8.86
CA ILE A 489 -1.15 35.12 8.70
C ILE A 489 -1.92 35.47 9.98
N SER A 490 -2.34 34.46 10.78
CA SER A 490 -2.98 34.64 12.10
C SER A 490 -4.05 35.74 12.09
N ILE A 491 -5.01 35.63 11.18
CA ILE A 491 -6.11 36.60 11.04
C ILE A 491 -6.88 36.63 12.36
N GLN A 492 -6.73 37.73 13.11
CA GLN A 492 -7.40 38.00 14.37
C GLN A 492 -8.32 39.22 14.21
N SER A 493 -9.22 39.42 15.16
CA SER A 493 -10.16 40.55 15.16
C SER A 493 -9.47 41.91 15.36
N ALA A 494 -8.23 41.93 15.86
CA ALA A 494 -7.40 43.12 15.98
C ALA A 494 -6.05 42.93 15.26
N TYR A 495 -5.66 43.95 14.48
CA TYR A 495 -4.33 43.99 13.84
C TYR A 495 -3.29 44.51 14.85
N ASP A 496 -2.43 43.61 15.34
CA ASP A 496 -1.28 43.94 16.19
C ASP A 496 -0.04 43.21 15.66
N ALA A 497 0.74 43.90 14.83
CA ALA A 497 1.82 43.31 14.04
C ALA A 497 3.19 43.83 14.48
N ASP A 498 3.80 43.17 15.46
CA ASP A 498 5.24 43.33 15.77
C ASP A 498 6.06 42.36 14.90
N PHE A 499 6.96 42.91 14.08
CA PHE A 499 7.84 42.13 13.21
C PHE A 499 8.73 41.15 13.96
N MET A 500 9.24 41.51 15.14
CA MET A 500 10.12 40.64 15.92
C MET A 500 9.35 39.48 16.55
N ASN A 501 8.16 39.74 17.10
CA ASN A 501 7.29 38.68 17.61
C ASN A 501 6.80 37.76 16.48
N PHE A 502 6.44 38.34 15.32
CA PHE A 502 6.07 37.58 14.14
C PHE A 502 7.21 36.66 13.70
N LEU A 503 8.43 37.17 13.56
CA LEU A 503 9.57 36.34 13.15
C LEU A 503 9.86 35.26 14.18
N ASN A 504 9.89 35.58 15.48
CA ASN A 504 10.19 34.60 16.53
C ASN A 504 9.16 33.46 16.55
N SER A 505 7.87 33.80 16.52
CA SER A 505 6.76 32.84 16.55
C SER A 505 6.69 31.98 15.28
N ASN A 506 6.92 32.57 14.10
CA ASN A 506 6.78 31.87 12.83
C ASN A 506 8.04 31.11 12.40
N LEU A 507 9.24 31.48 12.88
CA LEU A 507 10.48 30.72 12.63
C LEU A 507 10.61 29.48 13.53
N ALA A 508 9.92 29.45 14.67
CA ALA A 508 9.88 28.28 15.54
C ALA A 508 9.36 27.03 14.82
N GLY A 509 8.35 27.16 13.97
CA GLY A 509 7.83 26.04 13.19
C GLY A 509 8.85 25.40 12.23
N PRO A 510 9.45 26.16 11.28
CA PRO A 510 10.56 25.70 10.46
C PRO A 510 11.73 25.13 11.26
N ALA A 511 12.10 25.73 12.40
CA ALA A 511 13.17 25.19 13.25
C ALA A 511 12.84 23.79 13.77
N GLY A 512 11.59 23.56 14.20
CA GLY A 512 11.11 22.23 14.59
C GLY A 512 11.15 21.20 13.46
N LEU A 513 10.80 21.60 12.24
CA LEU A 513 10.88 20.73 11.06
C LEU A 513 12.33 20.42 10.66
N LEU A 514 13.24 21.40 10.78
CA LEU A 514 14.66 21.20 10.57
C LEU A 514 15.23 20.22 11.61
N PHE A 515 14.86 20.36 12.88
CA PHE A 515 15.19 19.40 13.92
C PHE A 515 14.67 18.00 13.57
N ALA A 516 13.41 17.87 13.17
CA ALA A 516 12.84 16.57 12.79
C ALA A 516 13.54 15.94 11.57
N PHE A 517 13.95 16.76 10.60
CA PHE A 517 14.74 16.31 9.45
C PHE A 517 16.10 15.75 9.89
N ILE A 518 16.85 16.51 10.69
CA ILE A 518 18.16 16.09 11.21
C ILE A 518 18.01 14.83 12.08
N TRP A 519 17.01 14.81 12.98
CA TRP A 519 16.68 13.65 13.80
C TRP A 519 16.44 12.42 12.94
N THR A 520 15.67 12.57 11.86
CA THR A 520 15.35 11.46 10.95
C THR A 520 16.58 10.97 10.19
N LEU A 521 17.48 11.85 9.76
CA LEU A 521 18.73 11.43 9.12
C LEU A 521 19.63 10.62 10.08
N VAL A 522 19.69 11.02 11.34
CA VAL A 522 20.52 10.36 12.36
C VAL A 522 19.90 9.04 12.83
N PHE A 523 18.61 9.04 13.17
CA PHE A 523 17.92 7.89 13.74
C PHE A 523 17.24 7.00 12.70
N ARG A 524 17.09 7.39 11.42
CA ARG A 524 16.52 6.53 10.38
C ARG A 524 17.33 6.60 9.08
N PRO A 525 18.59 6.11 9.06
CA PRO A 525 19.40 6.12 7.84
C PRO A 525 18.97 5.04 6.81
N PHE A 526 17.77 4.47 6.93
CA PHE A 526 17.35 3.30 6.15
C PHE A 526 16.69 3.71 4.83
N GLY A 527 17.33 3.40 3.70
CA GLY A 527 16.74 3.57 2.38
C GLY A 527 15.82 2.42 1.95
N VAL A 528 15.21 2.57 0.76
CA VAL A 528 14.34 1.57 0.13
C VAL A 528 15.05 0.21 -0.02
N ASP A 529 16.35 0.20 -0.29
CA ASP A 529 17.16 -1.04 -0.41
C ASP A 529 17.13 -1.90 0.85
N LEU A 530 17.21 -1.28 2.03
CA LEU A 530 17.20 -2.01 3.29
C LEU A 530 15.80 -2.56 3.59
N ALA A 531 14.75 -1.83 3.20
CA ALA A 531 13.38 -2.31 3.26
C ALA A 531 13.19 -3.54 2.35
N VAL A 532 13.73 -3.53 1.12
CA VAL A 532 13.72 -4.68 0.22
C VAL A 532 14.45 -5.87 0.84
N LYS A 533 15.72 -5.71 1.26
CA LYS A 533 16.51 -6.78 1.89
C LYS A 533 15.80 -7.39 3.10
N ARG A 534 15.17 -6.56 3.93
CA ARG A 534 14.40 -7.01 5.10
C ARG A 534 13.16 -7.80 4.70
N LEU A 535 12.38 -7.33 3.71
CA LEU A 535 11.19 -8.03 3.23
C LEU A 535 11.56 -9.39 2.60
N THR A 536 12.65 -9.45 1.82
CA THR A 536 13.20 -10.72 1.30
C THR A 536 13.59 -11.67 2.43
N ARG A 537 14.29 -11.18 3.46
CA ARG A 537 14.63 -11.99 4.65
C ARG A 537 13.40 -12.50 5.39
N PHE A 538 12.34 -11.69 5.51
CA PHE A 538 11.08 -12.16 6.08
C PHE A 538 10.46 -13.27 5.20
N SER A 539 10.48 -13.12 3.88
CA SER A 539 9.98 -14.15 2.96
C SER A 539 10.75 -15.47 3.12
N TRP A 540 12.09 -15.43 3.20
CA TRP A 540 12.89 -16.62 3.46
C TRP A 540 12.66 -17.22 4.85
N ARG A 541 12.46 -16.39 5.87
CA ARG A 541 12.15 -16.84 7.23
C ARG A 541 10.80 -17.54 7.29
N ASP A 542 9.79 -17.02 6.59
CA ASP A 542 8.48 -17.65 6.52
C ASP A 542 8.58 -19.02 5.83
N ILE A 543 9.28 -19.11 4.70
CA ILE A 543 9.54 -20.40 4.02
C ILE A 543 10.25 -21.38 4.97
N ALA A 544 11.29 -20.92 5.66
CA ALA A 544 12.03 -21.72 6.63
C ALA A 544 11.19 -22.20 7.82
N SER A 545 10.17 -21.42 8.22
CA SER A 545 9.26 -21.77 9.32
C SER A 545 8.18 -22.77 8.94
N LEU A 546 7.97 -23.06 7.65
CA LEU A 546 6.97 -24.03 7.19
C LEU A 546 7.27 -25.49 7.62
N SER A 547 8.51 -25.79 8.02
CA SER A 547 8.87 -27.08 8.64
C SER A 547 8.35 -27.23 10.08
N GLU A 548 7.98 -26.14 10.74
CA GLU A 548 7.48 -26.18 12.12
C GLU A 548 6.04 -26.70 12.18
N HIS A 549 5.73 -27.46 13.23
CA HIS A 549 4.40 -28.07 13.38
C HIS A 549 3.34 -26.99 13.59
N SER A 550 2.47 -26.80 12.59
CA SER A 550 1.38 -25.82 12.61
C SER A 550 0.07 -26.42 12.08
N SER A 551 -1.04 -25.80 12.45
CA SER A 551 -2.37 -26.14 11.93
C SER A 551 -2.56 -25.67 10.48
N LEU A 552 -3.51 -26.28 9.75
CA LEU A 552 -3.83 -25.86 8.39
C LEU A 552 -4.34 -24.41 8.31
N ALA A 553 -5.03 -23.94 9.37
CA ALA A 553 -5.51 -22.57 9.46
C ALA A 553 -4.36 -21.55 9.59
N GLU A 554 -3.32 -21.88 10.34
CA GLU A 554 -2.11 -21.05 10.46
C GLU A 554 -1.33 -21.00 9.16
N HIS A 555 -1.17 -22.15 8.49
CA HIS A 555 -0.58 -22.23 7.15
C HIS A 555 -1.34 -21.39 6.10
N ARG A 556 -2.67 -21.44 6.11
CA ARG A 556 -3.52 -20.60 5.24
C ARG A 556 -3.30 -19.11 5.53
N ARG A 557 -3.24 -18.73 6.81
CA ARG A 557 -2.97 -17.35 7.22
C ARG A 557 -1.59 -16.88 6.77
N MET A 558 -0.57 -17.73 6.91
CA MET A 558 0.79 -17.45 6.44
C MET A 558 0.81 -17.21 4.93
N GLY A 559 0.20 -18.10 4.13
CA GLY A 559 0.15 -17.95 2.67
C GLY A 559 -0.47 -16.63 2.21
N VAL A 560 -1.56 -16.18 2.86
CA VAL A 560 -2.19 -14.88 2.59
C VAL A 560 -1.27 -13.71 2.97
N GLN A 561 -0.55 -13.80 4.10
CA GLN A 561 0.40 -12.76 4.51
C GLN A 561 1.61 -12.67 3.58
N MET A 562 2.09 -13.80 3.05
CA MET A 562 3.18 -13.84 2.08
C MET A 562 2.78 -13.19 0.74
N LEU A 563 1.54 -13.42 0.28
CA LEU A 563 0.98 -12.74 -0.89
C LEU A 563 0.90 -11.23 -0.68
N ASP A 564 0.35 -10.78 0.45
CA ASP A 564 0.27 -9.36 0.79
C ASP A 564 1.65 -8.71 0.89
N ARG A 565 2.63 -9.41 1.49
CA ARG A 565 4.03 -8.94 1.53
C ARG A 565 4.63 -8.81 0.14
N LEU A 566 4.37 -9.75 -0.76
CA LEU A 566 4.85 -9.66 -2.14
C LEU A 566 4.32 -8.38 -2.82
N MET A 567 3.03 -8.07 -2.66
CA MET A 567 2.44 -6.84 -3.22
C MET A 567 3.06 -5.56 -2.64
N GLN A 568 3.55 -5.61 -1.39
CA GLN A 568 4.33 -4.54 -0.78
C GLN A 568 5.80 -4.51 -1.29
N GLN A 569 6.38 -5.65 -1.63
CA GLN A 569 7.79 -5.78 -2.02
C GLN A 569 8.03 -5.41 -3.49
N LEU A 570 7.14 -5.80 -4.40
CA LEU A 570 7.30 -5.61 -5.84
C LEU A 570 7.55 -4.13 -6.26
N PRO A 571 6.79 -3.13 -5.77
CA PRO A 571 7.05 -1.74 -6.13
C PRO A 571 8.43 -1.25 -5.68
N ARG A 572 8.91 -1.75 -4.53
CA ARG A 572 10.22 -1.38 -3.98
C ARG A 572 11.36 -1.98 -4.79
N LEU A 573 11.23 -3.25 -5.21
CA LEU A 573 12.17 -3.91 -6.11
C LEU A 573 12.33 -3.12 -7.42
N THR A 574 11.22 -2.64 -7.98
CA THR A 574 11.22 -1.82 -9.20
C THR A 574 11.91 -0.48 -9.02
N ILE A 575 11.68 0.21 -7.89
CA ILE A 575 12.36 1.47 -7.58
C ILE A 575 13.88 1.26 -7.50
N THR A 576 14.31 0.11 -6.97
CA THR A 576 15.73 -0.27 -6.83
C THR A 576 16.28 -0.99 -8.06
N ALA A 577 15.52 -1.07 -9.16
CA ALA A 577 15.86 -1.78 -10.40
C ALA A 577 16.26 -3.27 -10.21
N GLN A 578 15.72 -3.95 -9.19
CA GLN A 578 15.97 -5.36 -8.91
C GLN A 578 14.95 -6.29 -9.57
N ASP A 579 15.35 -7.53 -9.87
CA ASP A 579 14.49 -8.52 -10.52
C ASP A 579 13.29 -8.93 -9.64
N THR A 580 12.09 -8.59 -10.12
CA THR A 580 10.82 -8.94 -9.50
C THR A 580 10.43 -10.40 -9.65
N GLY A 581 10.98 -11.12 -10.63
CA GLY A 581 10.70 -12.53 -10.89
C GLY A 581 11.23 -13.46 -9.80
N ILE A 582 12.35 -13.11 -9.17
CA ILE A 582 12.94 -13.89 -8.06
C ILE A 582 11.98 -13.93 -6.87
N ALA A 583 11.41 -12.78 -6.48
CA ALA A 583 10.46 -12.70 -5.36
C ALA A 583 9.17 -13.50 -5.63
N LEU A 584 8.67 -13.48 -6.87
CA LEU A 584 7.54 -14.30 -7.30
C LEU A 584 7.84 -15.81 -7.22
N ARG A 585 9.05 -16.22 -7.62
CA ARG A 585 9.51 -17.62 -7.49
C ARG A 585 9.58 -18.07 -6.03
N GLU A 586 10.10 -17.23 -5.14
CA GLU A 586 10.16 -17.53 -3.71
C GLU A 586 8.76 -17.70 -3.10
N LEU A 587 7.82 -16.84 -3.47
CA LEU A 587 6.42 -17.02 -3.08
C LEU A 587 5.88 -18.36 -3.60
N ARG A 588 6.16 -18.72 -4.86
CA ARG A 588 5.71 -20.01 -5.42
C ARG A 588 6.33 -21.21 -4.71
N VAL A 589 7.59 -21.14 -4.27
CA VAL A 589 8.18 -22.18 -3.41
C VAL A 589 7.35 -22.36 -2.14
N ALA A 590 7.02 -21.25 -1.45
CA ALA A 590 6.19 -21.28 -0.26
C ALA A 590 4.80 -21.87 -0.51
N LEU A 591 4.14 -21.43 -1.59
CA LEU A 591 2.80 -21.88 -1.95
C LEU A 591 2.77 -23.38 -2.27
N ASN A 592 3.78 -23.92 -2.94
CA ASN A 592 3.88 -25.36 -3.19
C ASN A 592 4.22 -26.15 -1.92
N MET A 593 5.11 -25.65 -1.04
CA MET A 593 5.34 -26.28 0.27
C MET A 593 4.08 -26.34 1.12
N LEU A 594 3.26 -25.27 1.10
CA LEU A 594 1.96 -25.24 1.77
C LEU A 594 1.02 -26.32 1.22
N ASP A 595 0.97 -26.52 -0.10
CA ASP A 595 0.18 -27.61 -0.68
C ASP A 595 0.71 -28.98 -0.24
N LEU A 596 2.03 -29.19 -0.20
CA LEU A 596 2.60 -30.43 0.33
C LEU A 596 2.13 -30.67 1.76
N LEU A 597 2.24 -29.68 2.65
CA LEU A 597 1.80 -29.77 4.04
C LEU A 597 0.31 -30.08 4.19
N ALA A 598 -0.54 -29.52 3.32
CA ALA A 598 -1.98 -29.73 3.36
C ALA A 598 -2.38 -31.18 3.01
N TYR A 599 -1.69 -31.81 2.07
CA TYR A 599 -2.05 -33.14 1.55
C TYR A 599 -1.16 -34.28 2.07
N THR A 600 0.00 -34.00 2.67
CA THR A 600 0.95 -35.05 3.14
C THR A 600 0.31 -36.06 4.07
N ARG A 601 -0.60 -35.63 4.97
CA ARG A 601 -1.28 -36.54 5.92
C ARG A 601 -2.15 -37.62 5.26
N ARG A 602 -2.48 -37.45 3.97
CA ARG A 602 -3.29 -38.39 3.18
C ARG A 602 -2.44 -39.35 2.33
N ALA A 603 -1.11 -39.23 2.37
CA ALA A 603 -0.17 -40.10 1.65
C ALA A 603 0.16 -41.36 2.47
N THR A 604 0.82 -42.35 1.84
CA THR A 604 1.34 -43.55 2.52
C THR A 604 2.41 -43.19 3.56
N PRO A 605 2.66 -44.01 4.60
CA PRO A 605 3.66 -43.71 5.63
C PRO A 605 5.07 -43.47 5.06
N THR A 606 5.46 -44.22 4.02
CA THR A 606 6.74 -44.06 3.32
C THR A 606 6.83 -42.72 2.61
N ALA A 607 5.80 -42.35 1.84
CA ALA A 607 5.72 -41.06 1.16
C ALA A 607 5.66 -39.89 2.16
N GLN A 608 4.97 -40.05 3.30
CA GLN A 608 4.92 -39.04 4.36
C GLN A 608 6.31 -38.68 4.89
N VAL A 609 7.16 -39.68 5.15
CA VAL A 609 8.53 -39.45 5.65
C VAL A 609 9.35 -38.68 4.60
N LEU A 610 9.29 -39.10 3.34
CA LEU A 610 10.06 -38.47 2.26
C LEU A 610 9.56 -37.05 1.94
N LEU A 611 8.26 -36.81 1.97
CA LEU A 611 7.68 -35.48 1.78
C LEU A 611 8.08 -34.52 2.91
N ARG A 612 8.08 -35.00 4.16
CA ARG A 612 8.59 -34.21 5.30
C ARG A 612 10.08 -33.91 5.16
N GLN A 613 10.87 -34.88 4.72
CA GLN A 613 12.29 -34.65 4.44
C GLN A 613 12.48 -33.55 3.40
N VAL A 614 11.71 -33.53 2.31
CA VAL A 614 11.76 -32.46 1.30
C VAL A 614 11.41 -31.10 1.94
N ILE A 615 10.37 -31.03 2.76
CA ILE A 615 9.97 -29.79 3.45
C ILE A 615 11.10 -29.28 4.37
N ASP A 616 11.76 -30.18 5.09
CA ASP A 616 12.88 -29.87 5.98
C ASP A 616 14.13 -29.43 5.19
N GLU A 617 14.43 -30.08 4.06
CA GLU A 617 15.55 -29.72 3.19
C GLU A 617 15.35 -28.34 2.53
N VAL A 618 14.15 -28.03 2.04
CA VAL A 618 13.83 -26.69 1.51
C VAL A 618 13.91 -25.64 2.62
N SER A 619 13.38 -25.96 3.80
CA SER A 619 13.46 -25.07 4.97
C SER A 619 14.91 -24.81 5.38
N GLY A 620 15.75 -25.85 5.39
CA GLY A 620 17.19 -25.74 5.65
C GLY A 620 17.91 -24.89 4.60
N TYR A 621 17.57 -25.05 3.33
CA TYR A 621 18.11 -24.23 2.24
C TYR A 621 17.79 -22.74 2.43
N PHE A 622 16.53 -22.36 2.70
CA PHE A 622 16.19 -20.95 2.95
C PHE A 622 16.76 -20.39 4.27
N LYS A 623 17.02 -21.25 5.28
CA LYS A 623 17.81 -20.86 6.45
C LYS A 623 19.24 -20.49 6.06
N HIS A 624 19.86 -21.22 5.12
CA HIS A 624 21.19 -20.88 4.60
C HIS A 624 21.18 -19.59 3.76
N CYS A 625 20.20 -19.38 2.87
CA CYS A 625 20.05 -18.12 2.15
C CYS A 625 19.89 -16.93 3.10
N SER A 626 19.07 -17.08 4.16
CA SER A 626 18.89 -16.05 5.19
C SER A 626 20.17 -15.70 5.94
N LYS A 627 21.00 -16.71 6.25
CA LYS A 627 22.32 -16.50 6.88
C LYS A 627 23.33 -15.85 5.94
N ALA A 628 23.35 -16.27 4.67
CA ALA A 628 24.25 -15.70 3.65
C ALA A 628 23.85 -14.27 3.25
N GLY A 629 22.56 -13.93 3.36
CA GLY A 629 22.02 -12.64 2.94
C GLY A 629 21.79 -12.53 1.43
N GLU A 630 21.93 -13.63 0.70
CA GLU A 630 21.74 -13.76 -0.75
C GLU A 630 21.09 -15.10 -1.10
N ARG A 631 20.51 -15.18 -2.30
CA ARG A 631 19.91 -16.42 -2.80
C ARG A 631 21.01 -17.33 -3.33
N LEU A 632 21.18 -18.49 -2.68
CA LEU A 632 22.17 -19.50 -3.06
C LEU A 632 21.63 -20.39 -4.21
N PRO A 633 22.47 -21.18 -4.89
CA PRO A 633 21.98 -22.22 -5.80
C PRO A 633 21.32 -23.37 -5.01
N ALA A 634 20.26 -23.96 -5.57
CA ALA A 634 19.57 -25.09 -4.96
C ALA A 634 20.53 -26.31 -4.84
N PRO A 635 20.65 -26.95 -3.66
CA PRO A 635 21.59 -28.05 -3.47
C PRO A 635 21.10 -29.32 -4.19
N ARG A 636 22.00 -29.99 -4.93
CA ARG A 636 21.68 -31.23 -5.67
C ARG A 636 20.99 -32.30 -4.82
N GLY A 637 21.37 -32.40 -3.53
CA GLY A 637 20.76 -33.32 -2.58
C GLY A 637 19.24 -33.11 -2.40
N LEU A 638 18.79 -31.86 -2.31
CA LEU A 638 17.37 -31.49 -2.21
C LEU A 638 16.58 -32.00 -3.42
N LEU A 639 17.17 -31.87 -4.60
CA LEU A 639 16.53 -32.20 -5.87
C LEU A 639 16.40 -33.72 -6.05
N MET A 640 17.43 -34.45 -5.59
CA MET A 640 17.37 -35.91 -5.47
C MET A 640 16.34 -36.35 -4.41
N GLY A 641 16.22 -35.62 -3.30
CA GLY A 641 15.19 -35.85 -2.27
C GLY A 641 13.78 -35.71 -2.82
N MET A 642 13.52 -34.65 -3.58
CA MET A 642 12.25 -34.43 -4.29
C MET A 642 11.94 -35.56 -5.27
N ASP A 643 12.95 -36.05 -6.02
CA ASP A 643 12.79 -37.16 -6.95
C ASP A 643 12.52 -38.50 -6.26
N ARG A 644 13.03 -38.71 -5.03
CA ARG A 644 12.70 -39.88 -4.20
C ARG A 644 11.27 -39.77 -3.67
N ALA A 645 10.87 -38.60 -3.15
CA ALA A 645 9.51 -38.35 -2.68
C ALA A 645 8.48 -38.56 -3.81
N ARG A 646 8.76 -38.06 -5.02
CA ARG A 646 7.92 -38.31 -6.20
C ARG A 646 7.74 -39.80 -6.48
N ARG A 647 8.83 -40.57 -6.51
CA ARG A 647 8.79 -42.02 -6.76
C ARG A 647 8.01 -42.79 -5.68
N ALA A 648 8.05 -42.34 -4.43
CA ALA A 648 7.24 -42.94 -3.37
C ALA A 648 5.73 -42.68 -3.53
N LEU A 649 5.34 -41.63 -4.25
CA LEU A 649 3.93 -41.37 -4.60
C LEU A 649 3.46 -42.16 -5.83
N THR A 650 4.38 -42.79 -6.55
CA THR A 650 4.10 -43.74 -7.64
C THR A 650 3.80 -45.14 -7.11
N ASP A 651 3.95 -45.37 -5.80
CA ASP A 651 3.66 -46.67 -5.19
C ASP A 651 2.17 -47.06 -5.33
N GLN A 652 1.90 -48.32 -5.66
CA GLN A 652 0.56 -48.81 -6.00
C GLN A 652 -0.44 -48.68 -4.85
N GLU A 653 0.04 -48.63 -3.61
CA GLU A 653 -0.79 -48.49 -2.39
C GLU A 653 -1.61 -47.20 -2.34
N MET A 654 -1.18 -46.15 -3.06
CA MET A 654 -1.89 -44.87 -3.04
C MET A 654 -3.02 -44.79 -4.09
N GLY A 655 -3.05 -45.71 -5.07
CA GLY A 655 -4.10 -45.85 -6.10
C GLY A 655 -4.53 -44.53 -6.74
N ASP A 656 -5.85 -44.35 -6.88
CA ASP A 656 -6.52 -43.13 -7.39
C ASP A 656 -6.85 -42.11 -6.28
N ASN A 657 -6.15 -42.13 -5.15
CA ASN A 657 -6.38 -41.14 -4.11
C ASN A 657 -6.14 -39.71 -4.66
N PRO A 658 -7.11 -38.79 -4.60
CA PRO A 658 -6.96 -37.44 -5.17
C PRO A 658 -5.82 -36.64 -4.52
N ALA A 659 -5.38 -37.02 -3.30
CA ALA A 659 -4.20 -36.43 -2.67
C ALA A 659 -2.90 -36.73 -3.45
N ARG A 660 -2.82 -37.86 -4.18
CA ARG A 660 -1.67 -38.23 -5.03
C ARG A 660 -1.38 -37.14 -6.04
N LEU A 661 -2.41 -36.75 -6.79
CA LEU A 661 -2.31 -35.78 -7.87
C LEU A 661 -1.86 -34.42 -7.34
N HIS A 662 -2.48 -33.93 -6.26
CA HIS A 662 -2.10 -32.66 -5.64
C HIS A 662 -0.64 -32.67 -5.13
N LEU A 663 -0.18 -33.77 -4.52
CA LEU A 663 1.20 -33.89 -4.05
C LEU A 663 2.20 -33.92 -5.21
N LEU A 664 1.88 -34.61 -6.30
CA LEU A 664 2.70 -34.66 -7.51
C LEU A 664 2.78 -33.28 -8.19
N HIS A 665 1.67 -32.57 -8.32
CA HIS A 665 1.65 -31.19 -8.86
C HIS A 665 2.42 -30.22 -7.96
N ALA A 666 2.30 -30.33 -6.65
CA ALA A 666 3.04 -29.49 -5.70
C ALA A 666 4.55 -29.77 -5.75
N LEU A 667 4.99 -31.03 -5.86
CA LEU A 667 6.42 -31.37 -6.05
C LEU A 667 6.94 -30.86 -7.41
N SER A 668 6.16 -31.02 -8.48
CA SER A 668 6.52 -30.53 -9.82
C SER A 668 6.65 -29.00 -9.83
N GLY A 669 5.65 -28.29 -9.28
CA GLY A 669 5.67 -26.83 -9.15
C GLY A 669 6.79 -26.31 -8.24
N LEU A 670 7.08 -27.00 -7.14
CA LEU A 670 8.21 -26.68 -6.25
C LEU A 670 9.54 -26.79 -6.99
N ARG A 671 9.71 -27.83 -7.83
CA ARG A 671 10.93 -28.04 -8.60
C ARG A 671 11.14 -26.91 -9.60
N LEU A 672 10.08 -26.55 -10.34
CA LEU A 672 10.11 -25.44 -11.30
C LEU A 672 10.41 -24.08 -10.63
N ALA A 673 9.88 -23.85 -9.43
CA ALA A 673 10.10 -22.61 -8.69
C ALA A 673 11.54 -22.47 -8.12
N LEU A 674 12.15 -23.60 -7.71
CA LEU A 674 13.54 -23.64 -7.25
C LEU A 674 14.53 -23.52 -8.42
N LEU A 675 14.21 -24.16 -9.53
CA LEU A 675 15.04 -24.21 -10.73
C LEU A 675 14.17 -23.90 -11.95
N PRO A 676 14.09 -22.63 -12.33
CA PRO A 676 13.43 -22.23 -13.55
C PRO A 676 14.23 -22.80 -14.70
N GLY A 677 13.77 -23.96 -15.18
CA GLY A 677 14.10 -24.41 -16.50
C GLY A 677 15.28 -25.36 -16.72
N VAL A 678 15.89 -25.91 -15.67
CA VAL A 678 16.82 -27.05 -15.83
C VAL A 678 16.67 -27.95 -14.61
N GLU A 679 16.48 -29.26 -14.83
CA GLU A 679 17.01 -30.37 -13.98
C GLU A 679 16.24 -31.70 -14.15
N ILE A 680 16.81 -32.88 -14.40
CA ILE A 680 18.17 -33.44 -14.21
C ILE A 680 18.46 -34.44 -15.36
N VAL A 681 19.70 -34.41 -15.83
CA VAL A 681 20.45 -35.46 -16.57
C VAL A 681 20.21 -36.85 -15.96
N THR A 682 19.58 -37.75 -16.71
CA THR A 682 19.60 -39.18 -16.41
C THR A 682 21.02 -39.73 -16.60
N VAL A 683 21.33 -40.78 -15.83
CA VAL A 683 22.54 -41.61 -15.86
C VAL A 683 23.15 -41.68 -17.28
N GLY A 684 24.17 -40.86 -17.58
CA GLY A 684 24.65 -40.72 -18.96
C GLY A 684 25.71 -39.64 -19.24
N GLY A 685 25.98 -38.70 -18.33
CA GLY A 685 27.25 -37.98 -18.33
C GLY A 685 27.49 -36.89 -19.39
N GLU A 686 26.46 -36.15 -19.83
CA GLU A 686 26.67 -34.87 -20.54
C GLU A 686 26.09 -33.67 -19.76
N LEU A 687 26.99 -32.75 -19.38
CA LEU A 687 26.76 -31.40 -18.84
C LEU A 687 26.97 -30.44 -20.02
N THR A 688 26.20 -29.36 -20.26
CA THR A 688 26.17 -28.04 -19.60
C THR A 688 25.21 -27.18 -20.48
N GLU A 689 24.50 -26.12 -20.07
CA GLU A 689 24.95 -24.90 -19.39
C GLU A 689 23.81 -24.21 -18.59
N GLN A 690 24.16 -23.67 -17.42
CA GLN A 690 23.34 -22.72 -16.67
C GLN A 690 23.41 -21.34 -17.35
N LEU A 691 22.26 -20.76 -17.71
CA LEU A 691 22.21 -19.35 -18.07
C LEU A 691 22.40 -18.47 -16.80
N PRO A 692 23.15 -17.37 -16.90
CA PRO A 692 23.73 -16.66 -15.77
C PRO A 692 22.69 -15.95 -14.89
N HIS A 693 22.98 -15.88 -13.59
CA HIS A 693 22.48 -14.83 -12.71
C HIS A 693 23.26 -13.54 -12.96
N ASN A 694 22.55 -12.41 -12.97
CA ASN A 694 23.02 -11.02 -13.12
C ASN A 694 23.29 -10.54 -14.56
N ILE A 695 22.31 -9.85 -15.14
CA ILE A 695 22.58 -8.68 -15.99
C ILE A 695 21.80 -7.52 -15.37
N ASP A 696 22.33 -7.00 -14.26
CA ASP A 696 22.06 -5.63 -13.81
C ASP A 696 22.94 -4.70 -14.67
N GLY A 697 22.33 -3.63 -15.18
CA GLY A 697 22.82 -2.90 -16.34
C GLY A 697 24.06 -2.00 -16.20
N ALA A 698 24.59 -1.71 -17.40
CA ALA A 698 25.42 -0.59 -17.91
C ALA A 698 26.96 -0.80 -18.03
N PRO A 699 27.63 -0.29 -19.11
CA PRO A 699 27.19 -0.13 -20.51
C PRO A 699 28.16 -0.76 -21.54
N LEU A 700 27.62 -1.15 -22.70
CA LEU A 700 28.08 -0.74 -24.04
C LEU A 700 26.94 -0.93 -25.05
#